data_AF-M7PBT3-F1
#
_entry.id   AF-M7PBT3-F1
#
_cell.length_a   1.000
_cell.length_b   1.000
_cell.length_c   1.000
_cell.angle_alpha   90.00
_cell.angle_beta   90.00
_cell.angle_gamma   90.00
#
_symmetry.space_group_name_H-M   'P 1'
#
loop_
_entity.id
_entity.type
_entity.pdbx_description
1 polymer ?
#
loop_
_entity_poly.entity_id
_entity_poly.type
_entity_poly.pdbx_seq_one_letter_code
_entity_poly.pdbx_strand_id
1 'polypeptide(L)'
;MNGKWVKASASAALALALFGIQAPDNAKAAEGDFKLTVLHTNDTHASLKDAPKRATLVKQIRAEKENALLLDAGDVFSGTLYFNAFSGKADLEMMNYMQYDAMTFGNHEFDLGASEEGHQALADFIKGAEFPLVSANIDFSNDEKFDGLQNKEYTSEYEDGKIYNGIVKEVEGEKVGIFGLTTEETPTISSTGDVEFSEYVEAAEEAVAAFEEQGVNKIIALTHIGYDDSLAWDNDLELAKVVEGIDIIVGGHTHTALAEPTVVEDGEEPTVIVQTGGNNSSLGQLNVTFDENGSVTSHEGELLSYDEVEADEEAAELLAPYTAKVEEMSKESIGVSTEVALNGEREFVRTGETNLGNLITDGMVTTAKKINPDVTMAVTNGGGIRASIDEGDITLGEVQTVMPFGNALAIMELTGAEIREALETSVSAYPTASGGFLHVSGLKFNFDPQAEAGDRVRDILEETEDGFAPIDEEATYYVASNTFTAKGGDGYDVFKAAYEDGRVSEPGNVDYEMFIDYLTGFESINPELEGRILTTNPFTDIDADNEFTPFIQNVYDIGLVKGTTPTTYSPNKILSRTQAVSMIVRALGLETEGKTSSFKDLGNMAEETKAEVAAAEEAGIVIGSNGNFMPNEQVKRAQLALMLKRVYELQNETEYDGDAADLPFTDISGSDEETIDAIAFLYEQDIAHGLADKFRPSEGTSRAQAAKIYSNFLNVIK
;
A
#
# COMPACT_ATOMS: atom_id res chain seq x y z
N MET A 1 50.66 -27.45 -26.14
CA MET A 1 50.21 -28.35 -27.22
C MET A 1 48.79 -28.75 -26.94
N ASN A 2 47.89 -28.48 -27.89
CA ASN A 2 46.56 -29.05 -28.13
C ASN A 2 45.51 -28.93 -27.00
N GLY A 3 44.28 -28.47 -27.21
CA GLY A 3 43.54 -28.18 -28.43
C GLY A 3 42.14 -27.66 -28.08
N LYS A 4 41.51 -27.04 -29.08
CA LYS A 4 40.15 -26.47 -29.07
C LYS A 4 39.09 -27.48 -28.59
N TRP A 5 38.12 -27.01 -27.81
CA TRP A 5 36.86 -27.72 -27.58
C TRP A 5 35.70 -26.99 -28.26
N VAL A 6 34.97 -27.79 -29.04
CA VAL A 6 33.77 -27.47 -29.81
C VAL A 6 32.55 -27.71 -28.92
N LYS A 7 31.51 -26.88 -29.12
CA LYS A 7 30.18 -26.95 -28.51
C LYS A 7 29.57 -28.35 -28.60
N ALA A 8 28.93 -28.78 -27.52
CA ALA A 8 27.89 -29.80 -27.53
C ALA A 8 26.73 -29.32 -26.65
N SER A 9 25.58 -29.16 -27.28
CA SER A 9 24.27 -28.88 -26.69
C SER A 9 23.84 -30.06 -25.82
N ALA A 10 23.45 -29.79 -24.58
CA ALA A 10 22.82 -30.76 -23.70
C ALA A 10 21.35 -30.39 -23.53
N SER A 11 20.47 -31.19 -24.13
CA SER A 11 19.04 -31.24 -23.81
C SER A 11 18.90 -31.73 -22.37
N ALA A 12 18.36 -30.90 -21.48
CA ALA A 12 17.97 -31.31 -20.15
C ALA A 12 16.50 -31.79 -20.21
N ALA A 13 16.32 -33.09 -20.04
CA ALA A 13 15.01 -33.68 -19.77
C ALA A 13 14.60 -33.31 -18.34
N LEU A 14 13.45 -32.64 -18.21
CA LEU A 14 12.84 -32.29 -16.94
C LEU A 14 12.30 -33.57 -16.28
N ALA A 15 12.84 -33.91 -15.11
CA ALA A 15 12.34 -35.00 -14.29
C ALA A 15 11.19 -34.47 -13.42
N LEU A 16 9.95 -34.90 -13.70
CA LEU A 16 8.83 -34.72 -12.79
C LEU A 16 9.09 -35.51 -11.49
N ALA A 17 9.21 -34.79 -10.38
CA ALA A 17 9.15 -35.36 -9.04
C ALA A 17 7.67 -35.48 -8.63
N LEU A 18 7.16 -36.71 -8.62
CA LEU A 18 5.87 -37.07 -8.01
C LEU A 18 6.00 -36.98 -6.48
N PHE A 19 5.57 -35.87 -5.88
CA PHE A 19 5.17 -35.85 -4.48
C PHE A 19 3.68 -36.21 -4.42
N GLY A 20 3.38 -37.38 -3.85
CA GLY A 20 2.02 -37.81 -3.60
C GLY A 20 1.40 -36.99 -2.47
N ILE A 21 0.59 -36.02 -2.83
CA ILE A 21 -0.44 -35.44 -1.96
C ILE A 21 -1.62 -36.40 -2.02
N GLN A 22 -2.09 -36.87 -0.86
CA GLN A 22 -3.37 -37.58 -0.80
C GLN A 22 -4.46 -36.54 -1.05
N ALA A 23 -5.01 -36.54 -2.27
CA ALA A 23 -6.22 -35.81 -2.59
C ALA A 23 -7.36 -36.26 -1.67
N PRO A 24 -8.26 -35.35 -1.24
CA PRO A 24 -9.54 -35.76 -0.66
C PRO A 24 -10.27 -36.68 -1.67
N ASP A 25 -11.08 -37.60 -1.16
CA ASP A 25 -11.79 -38.60 -1.96
C ASP A 25 -12.67 -37.91 -3.03
N ASN A 26 -12.12 -37.72 -4.23
CA ASN A 26 -12.88 -37.37 -5.40
C ASN A 26 -13.86 -38.51 -5.67
N ALA A 27 -15.11 -38.31 -5.28
CA ALA A 27 -16.21 -39.10 -5.77
C ALA A 27 -16.10 -39.11 -7.29
N LYS A 28 -16.01 -40.31 -7.88
CA LYS A 28 -16.07 -40.44 -9.34
C LYS A 28 -17.40 -39.84 -9.79
N ALA A 29 -17.33 -38.78 -10.60
CA ALA A 29 -18.49 -38.23 -11.30
C ALA A 29 -19.33 -39.37 -11.89
N ALA A 30 -20.61 -39.39 -11.55
CA ALA A 30 -21.55 -40.38 -12.03
C ALA A 30 -21.89 -40.12 -13.51
N GLU A 31 -22.43 -41.12 -14.18
CA GLU A 31 -22.93 -40.97 -15.55
C GLU A 31 -24.21 -40.10 -15.49
N GLY A 32 -24.11 -38.81 -15.84
CA GLY A 32 -25.21 -37.85 -15.77
C GLY A 32 -24.85 -36.47 -15.19
N ASP A 33 -23.68 -36.33 -14.57
CA ASP A 33 -23.28 -35.07 -13.93
C ASP A 33 -22.99 -33.96 -14.96
N PHE A 34 -23.50 -32.75 -14.69
CA PHE A 34 -23.24 -31.56 -15.49
C PHE A 34 -22.03 -30.79 -14.94
N LYS A 35 -21.12 -30.37 -15.81
CA LYS A 35 -19.90 -29.65 -15.41
C LYS A 35 -19.93 -28.24 -15.96
N LEU A 36 -19.73 -27.27 -15.07
CA LEU A 36 -19.67 -25.86 -15.41
C LEU A 36 -18.30 -25.31 -15.03
N THR A 37 -17.69 -24.55 -15.93
CA THR A 37 -16.54 -23.70 -15.62
C THR A 37 -17.01 -22.26 -15.69
N VAL A 38 -16.85 -21.52 -14.60
CA VAL A 38 -17.12 -20.09 -14.48
C VAL A 38 -15.79 -19.37 -14.33
N LEU A 39 -15.41 -18.63 -15.36
CA LEU A 39 -14.38 -17.62 -15.29
C LEU A 39 -15.03 -16.33 -14.79
N HIS A 40 -14.35 -15.62 -13.90
CA HIS A 40 -14.92 -14.39 -13.36
C HIS A 40 -13.88 -13.32 -13.06
N THR A 41 -14.34 -12.08 -13.11
CA THR A 41 -13.65 -10.87 -12.67
C THR A 41 -14.61 -10.00 -11.87
N ASN A 42 -14.06 -9.11 -11.05
CA ASN A 42 -14.80 -8.10 -10.29
C ASN A 42 -13.82 -6.94 -10.01
N ASP A 43 -14.34 -5.73 -9.80
CA ASP A 43 -13.58 -4.57 -9.32
C ASP A 43 -12.33 -4.31 -10.17
N THR A 44 -12.49 -4.40 -11.49
CA THR A 44 -11.37 -4.24 -12.41
C THR A 44 -10.90 -2.80 -12.49
N HIS A 45 -11.77 -1.83 -12.14
CA HIS A 45 -11.44 -0.42 -11.93
C HIS A 45 -10.51 0.15 -13.01
N ALA A 46 -10.91 -0.02 -14.27
CA ALA A 46 -10.18 0.44 -15.44
C ALA A 46 -8.70 -0.01 -15.52
N SER A 47 -8.32 -1.09 -14.82
CA SER A 47 -6.94 -1.60 -14.75
C SER A 47 -6.61 -2.48 -15.96
N LEU A 48 -6.38 -1.82 -17.10
CA LEU A 48 -6.25 -2.51 -18.38
C LEU A 48 -4.85 -3.01 -18.75
N LYS A 49 -3.82 -2.65 -17.97
CA LYS A 49 -2.42 -3.03 -18.27
C LYS A 49 -2.24 -4.52 -18.55
N ASP A 50 -2.83 -5.38 -17.72
CA ASP A 50 -2.72 -6.84 -17.84
C ASP A 50 -3.95 -7.49 -18.50
N ALA A 51 -4.91 -6.70 -19.01
CA ALA A 51 -6.07 -7.22 -19.75
C ALA A 51 -5.70 -8.07 -20.98
N PRO A 52 -4.62 -7.77 -21.75
CA PRO A 52 -4.15 -8.68 -22.80
C PRO A 52 -3.68 -10.05 -22.29
N LYS A 53 -3.15 -10.14 -21.07
CA LYS A 53 -2.76 -11.42 -20.45
C LYS A 53 -3.99 -12.19 -19.96
N ARG A 54 -4.98 -11.47 -19.39
CA ARG A 54 -6.30 -12.04 -19.09
C ARG A 54 -6.93 -12.66 -20.34
N ALA A 55 -6.86 -11.98 -21.49
CA ALA A 55 -7.34 -12.51 -22.76
C ALA A 55 -6.64 -13.82 -23.17
N THR A 56 -5.32 -13.94 -22.94
CA THR A 56 -4.58 -15.20 -23.14
C THR A 56 -5.15 -16.34 -22.30
N LEU A 57 -5.36 -16.11 -20.99
CA LEU A 57 -5.90 -17.13 -20.09
C LEU A 57 -7.32 -17.54 -20.46
N VAL A 58 -8.21 -16.56 -20.73
CA VAL A 58 -9.58 -16.83 -21.17
C VAL A 58 -9.59 -17.70 -22.43
N LYS A 59 -8.77 -17.37 -23.43
CA LYS A 59 -8.64 -18.17 -24.66
C LYS A 59 -8.11 -19.58 -24.42
N GLN A 60 -7.10 -19.73 -23.56
CA GLN A 60 -6.54 -21.03 -23.20
C GLN A 60 -7.59 -21.91 -22.53
N ILE A 61 -8.31 -21.37 -21.56
CA ILE A 61 -9.32 -22.12 -20.81
C ILE A 61 -10.50 -22.47 -21.70
N ARG A 62 -11.01 -21.53 -22.53
CA ARG A 62 -12.09 -21.84 -23.49
C ARG A 62 -11.67 -22.84 -24.58
N ALA A 63 -10.39 -22.94 -24.91
CA ALA A 63 -9.90 -24.00 -25.79
C ALA A 63 -9.96 -25.40 -25.15
N GLU A 64 -9.89 -25.49 -23.82
CA GLU A 64 -10.00 -26.73 -23.05
C GLU A 64 -11.43 -27.02 -22.57
N LYS A 65 -12.21 -25.97 -22.35
CA LYS A 65 -13.57 -25.94 -21.78
C LYS A 65 -14.45 -25.07 -22.69
N GLU A 66 -14.91 -25.65 -23.81
CA GLU A 66 -15.55 -24.92 -24.92
C GLU A 66 -16.72 -24.01 -24.50
N ASN A 67 -17.44 -24.36 -23.42
CA ASN A 67 -18.59 -23.61 -22.91
C ASN A 67 -18.35 -22.94 -21.54
N ALA A 68 -17.09 -22.63 -21.19
CA ALA A 68 -16.79 -21.87 -19.97
C ALA A 68 -17.40 -20.46 -20.05
N LEU A 69 -18.20 -20.13 -19.04
CA LEU A 69 -18.80 -18.80 -18.90
C LEU A 69 -17.74 -17.81 -18.43
N LEU A 70 -17.79 -16.56 -18.93
CA LEU A 70 -16.98 -15.47 -18.41
C LEU A 70 -17.89 -14.36 -17.88
N LEU A 71 -17.87 -14.13 -16.56
CA LEU A 71 -18.77 -13.20 -15.88
C LEU A 71 -17.99 -12.04 -15.24
N ASP A 72 -18.59 -10.85 -15.21
CA ASP A 72 -18.04 -9.71 -14.48
C ASP A 72 -18.99 -9.24 -13.37
N ALA A 73 -18.49 -9.17 -12.14
CA ALA A 73 -19.28 -8.82 -10.98
C ALA A 73 -19.33 -7.31 -10.69
N GLY A 74 -19.10 -6.45 -11.68
CA GLY A 74 -19.26 -4.99 -11.55
C GLY A 74 -17.98 -4.25 -11.14
N ASP A 75 -18.07 -2.92 -11.12
CA ASP A 75 -16.95 -1.99 -10.91
C ASP A 75 -15.84 -2.15 -11.96
N VAL A 76 -16.26 -2.08 -13.22
CA VAL A 76 -15.36 -1.88 -14.36
C VAL A 76 -14.94 -0.41 -14.43
N PHE A 77 -15.84 0.50 -14.05
CA PHE A 77 -15.62 1.95 -14.11
C PHE A 77 -14.71 2.45 -12.99
N SER A 78 -14.18 3.67 -13.22
CA SER A 78 -13.28 4.42 -12.33
C SER A 78 -11.96 3.72 -12.02
N GLY A 79 -10.99 4.41 -11.41
CA GLY A 79 -9.75 3.82 -10.89
C GLY A 79 -8.46 3.99 -11.70
N THR A 80 -8.51 4.27 -13.01
CA THR A 80 -7.32 4.69 -13.76
C THR A 80 -7.61 5.74 -14.83
N LEU A 81 -6.55 6.30 -15.44
CA LEU A 81 -6.67 7.23 -16.56
C LEU A 81 -7.38 6.65 -17.77
N TYR A 82 -7.48 5.33 -17.91
CA TYR A 82 -8.30 4.74 -18.95
C TYR A 82 -9.76 5.19 -18.80
N PHE A 83 -10.29 5.18 -17.58
CA PHE A 83 -11.64 5.67 -17.33
C PHE A 83 -11.75 7.19 -17.55
N ASN A 84 -10.84 7.98 -16.99
CA ASN A 84 -10.90 9.44 -17.16
C ASN A 84 -10.80 9.87 -18.64
N ALA A 85 -10.05 9.12 -19.45
CA ALA A 85 -9.85 9.41 -20.87
C ALA A 85 -10.99 8.91 -21.77
N PHE A 86 -11.60 7.78 -21.42
CA PHE A 86 -12.44 7.01 -22.34
C PHE A 86 -13.83 6.63 -21.81
N SER A 87 -14.10 6.91 -20.54
CA SER A 87 -15.38 6.66 -19.87
C SER A 87 -15.90 5.23 -20.10
N GLY A 88 -15.04 4.24 -19.83
CA GLY A 88 -15.34 2.80 -19.95
C GLY A 88 -15.21 2.19 -21.34
N LYS A 89 -14.92 2.97 -22.39
CA LYS A 89 -14.83 2.43 -23.77
C LYS A 89 -13.66 1.48 -23.98
N ALA A 90 -12.52 1.76 -23.34
CA ALA A 90 -11.34 0.90 -23.44
C ALA A 90 -11.62 -0.47 -22.79
N ASP A 91 -12.30 -0.46 -21.64
CA ASP A 91 -12.74 -1.64 -20.92
C ASP A 91 -13.73 -2.46 -21.75
N LEU A 92 -14.75 -1.79 -22.30
CA LEU A 92 -15.75 -2.41 -23.15
C LEU A 92 -15.14 -3.12 -24.37
N GLU A 93 -14.16 -2.50 -25.03
CA GLU A 93 -13.49 -3.11 -26.18
C GLU A 93 -12.75 -4.39 -25.79
N MET A 94 -12.09 -4.40 -24.63
CA MET A 94 -11.43 -5.59 -24.10
C MET A 94 -12.42 -6.66 -23.66
N MET A 95 -13.54 -6.29 -23.01
CA MET A 95 -14.59 -7.22 -22.60
C MET A 95 -15.29 -7.86 -23.80
N ASN A 96 -15.64 -7.08 -24.82
CA ASN A 96 -16.18 -7.59 -26.07
C ASN A 96 -15.18 -8.54 -26.76
N TYR A 97 -13.90 -8.17 -26.79
CA TYR A 97 -12.84 -9.01 -27.35
C TYR A 97 -12.73 -10.37 -26.63
N MET A 98 -12.85 -10.36 -25.31
CA MET A 98 -12.85 -11.59 -24.50
C MET A 98 -14.20 -12.30 -24.47
N GLN A 99 -15.24 -11.75 -25.11
CA GLN A 99 -16.58 -12.32 -25.21
C GLN A 99 -17.14 -12.67 -23.82
N TYR A 100 -17.27 -11.68 -22.94
CA TYR A 100 -17.99 -11.86 -21.67
C TYR A 100 -19.41 -12.41 -21.93
N ASP A 101 -19.93 -13.21 -21.02
CA ASP A 101 -21.25 -13.83 -21.12
C ASP A 101 -22.34 -13.02 -20.40
N ALA A 102 -21.97 -12.33 -19.31
CA ALA A 102 -22.80 -11.35 -18.62
C ALA A 102 -21.95 -10.47 -17.70
N MET A 103 -22.48 -9.30 -17.36
CA MET A 103 -21.93 -8.39 -16.36
C MET A 103 -23.07 -7.90 -15.45
N THR A 104 -22.81 -7.71 -14.15
CA THR A 104 -23.69 -6.92 -13.28
C THR A 104 -23.12 -5.51 -13.04
N PHE A 105 -23.89 -4.65 -12.40
CA PHE A 105 -23.43 -3.30 -12.05
C PHE A 105 -22.80 -3.32 -10.66
N GLY A 106 -21.69 -2.62 -10.51
CA GLY A 106 -21.21 -2.12 -9.24
C GLY A 106 -21.59 -0.67 -9.03
N ASN A 107 -21.14 -0.11 -7.91
CA ASN A 107 -21.45 1.28 -7.56
C ASN A 107 -20.72 2.26 -8.48
N HIS A 108 -19.50 1.96 -8.93
CA HIS A 108 -18.70 2.89 -9.73
C HIS A 108 -19.21 3.06 -11.17
N GLU A 109 -20.09 2.17 -11.66
CA GLU A 109 -20.77 2.38 -12.93
C GLU A 109 -21.59 3.69 -12.94
N PHE A 110 -22.01 4.19 -11.77
CA PHE A 110 -22.86 5.38 -11.59
C PHE A 110 -22.10 6.69 -11.32
N ASP A 111 -20.76 6.67 -11.24
CA ASP A 111 -19.96 7.82 -10.80
C ASP A 111 -20.18 9.09 -11.64
N LEU A 112 -20.41 8.92 -12.94
CA LEU A 112 -20.63 10.02 -13.86
C LEU A 112 -22.06 10.58 -13.84
N GLY A 113 -22.98 10.04 -13.03
CA GLY A 113 -24.36 10.49 -13.01
C GLY A 113 -24.55 11.94 -12.55
N ALA A 114 -23.60 12.51 -11.79
CA ALA A 114 -23.58 13.92 -11.40
C ALA A 114 -22.87 14.83 -12.43
N SER A 115 -22.28 14.28 -13.49
CA SER A 115 -21.63 15.04 -14.57
C SER A 115 -22.64 15.80 -15.43
N GLU A 116 -22.16 16.73 -16.28
CA GLU A 116 -23.04 17.46 -17.22
C GLU A 116 -23.76 16.51 -18.19
N GLU A 117 -23.11 15.40 -18.54
CA GLU A 117 -23.63 14.36 -19.43
C GLU A 117 -24.53 13.33 -18.71
N GLY A 118 -24.54 13.33 -17.37
CA GLY A 118 -25.20 12.32 -16.53
C GLY A 118 -24.75 10.90 -16.85
N HIS A 119 -25.66 9.93 -16.80
CA HIS A 119 -25.36 8.52 -17.12
C HIS A 119 -25.17 8.22 -18.61
N GLN A 120 -24.86 9.22 -19.46
CA GLN A 120 -24.70 8.96 -20.89
C GLN A 120 -23.58 7.95 -21.19
N ALA A 121 -22.46 8.03 -20.46
CA ALA A 121 -21.35 7.10 -20.63
C ALA A 121 -21.74 5.66 -20.29
N LEU A 122 -22.44 5.45 -19.16
CA LEU A 122 -22.97 4.13 -18.78
C LEU A 122 -23.98 3.61 -19.82
N ALA A 123 -24.91 4.45 -20.27
CA ALA A 123 -25.86 4.07 -21.31
C ALA A 123 -25.19 3.72 -22.65
N ASP A 124 -24.09 4.39 -23.00
CA ASP A 124 -23.31 4.09 -24.21
C ASP A 124 -22.48 2.81 -24.03
N PHE A 125 -21.95 2.56 -22.83
CA PHE A 125 -21.27 1.31 -22.48
C PHE A 125 -22.22 0.12 -22.63
N ILE A 126 -23.41 0.20 -22.02
CA ILE A 126 -24.46 -0.82 -22.17
C ILE A 126 -24.76 -1.05 -23.65
N LYS A 127 -25.07 -0.01 -24.43
CA LYS A 127 -25.41 -0.18 -25.86
C LYS A 127 -24.29 -0.79 -26.70
N GLY A 128 -23.03 -0.62 -26.28
CA GLY A 128 -21.86 -1.14 -26.99
C GLY A 128 -21.43 -2.54 -26.52
N ALA A 129 -21.99 -3.06 -25.43
CA ALA A 129 -21.68 -4.39 -24.94
C ALA A 129 -22.18 -5.45 -25.92
N GLU A 130 -21.31 -6.40 -26.26
CA GLU A 130 -21.63 -7.61 -27.03
C GLU A 130 -22.06 -8.77 -26.09
N PHE A 131 -22.66 -8.39 -24.96
CA PHE A 131 -23.19 -9.25 -23.92
C PHE A 131 -24.34 -8.55 -23.18
N PRO A 132 -25.24 -9.28 -22.51
CA PRO A 132 -26.27 -8.70 -21.67
C PRO A 132 -25.70 -8.23 -20.33
N LEU A 133 -26.30 -7.19 -19.76
CA LEU A 133 -26.13 -6.85 -18.35
C LEU A 133 -27.29 -7.42 -17.53
N VAL A 134 -27.00 -7.85 -16.31
CA VAL A 134 -27.99 -8.41 -15.37
C VAL A 134 -28.07 -7.56 -14.11
N SER A 135 -29.29 -7.24 -13.66
CA SER A 135 -29.56 -6.55 -12.40
C SER A 135 -31.04 -6.67 -12.02
N ALA A 136 -31.31 -7.37 -10.92
CA ALA A 136 -32.65 -7.64 -10.41
C ALA A 136 -33.16 -6.52 -9.48
N ASN A 137 -32.26 -5.74 -8.86
CA ASN A 137 -32.60 -4.78 -7.82
C ASN A 137 -32.37 -3.31 -8.18
N ILE A 138 -32.13 -2.99 -9.46
CA ILE A 138 -32.01 -1.61 -9.93
C ILE A 138 -33.20 -1.22 -10.82
N ASP A 139 -33.78 -0.05 -10.59
CA ASP A 139 -34.79 0.55 -11.45
C ASP A 139 -34.23 1.78 -12.19
N PHE A 140 -34.01 1.62 -13.51
CA PHE A 140 -33.54 2.70 -14.38
C PHE A 140 -34.68 3.53 -14.99
N SER A 141 -35.94 3.20 -14.71
CA SER A 141 -37.10 3.75 -15.45
C SER A 141 -37.35 5.24 -15.25
N ASN A 142 -36.74 5.85 -14.23
CA ASN A 142 -36.81 7.29 -13.99
C ASN A 142 -35.70 8.08 -14.71
N ASP A 143 -34.74 7.42 -15.35
CA ASP A 143 -33.67 8.06 -16.12
C ASP A 143 -33.83 7.82 -17.63
N GLU A 144 -34.16 8.89 -18.36
CA GLU A 144 -34.41 8.88 -19.81
C GLU A 144 -33.22 8.35 -20.63
N LYS A 145 -31.99 8.32 -20.10
CA LYS A 145 -30.81 7.76 -20.78
C LYS A 145 -30.93 6.26 -21.02
N PHE A 146 -31.70 5.58 -20.18
CA PHE A 146 -31.91 4.13 -20.21
C PHE A 146 -33.23 3.71 -20.87
N ASP A 147 -33.96 4.65 -21.47
CA ASP A 147 -35.20 4.37 -22.20
C ASP A 147 -35.01 3.24 -23.23
N GLY A 148 -35.73 2.13 -23.00
CA GLY A 148 -35.69 0.94 -23.85
C GLY A 148 -34.39 0.12 -23.75
N LEU A 149 -33.55 0.36 -22.73
CA LEU A 149 -32.41 -0.49 -22.40
C LEU A 149 -32.75 -1.59 -21.39
N GLN A 150 -33.61 -1.27 -20.40
CA GLN A 150 -33.99 -2.22 -19.35
C GLN A 150 -35.23 -3.04 -19.70
N ASN A 151 -35.12 -4.35 -19.50
CA ASN A 151 -36.19 -5.32 -19.55
C ASN A 151 -36.30 -6.03 -18.19
N LYS A 152 -37.40 -5.81 -17.46
CA LYS A 152 -37.59 -6.40 -16.12
C LYS A 152 -38.10 -7.84 -16.19
N GLU A 153 -37.36 -8.70 -16.88
CA GLU A 153 -37.71 -10.10 -17.13
C GLU A 153 -36.56 -11.05 -16.78
N TYR A 154 -36.91 -12.30 -16.46
CA TYR A 154 -36.00 -13.44 -16.35
C TYR A 154 -36.20 -14.33 -17.58
N THR A 155 -35.26 -14.30 -18.54
CA THR A 155 -35.55 -14.81 -19.89
C THR A 155 -34.39 -15.54 -20.58
N SER A 156 -34.70 -16.52 -21.43
CA SER A 156 -33.74 -17.10 -22.38
C SER A 156 -33.63 -16.31 -23.68
N GLU A 157 -34.55 -15.37 -23.92
CA GLU A 157 -34.62 -14.55 -25.12
C GLU A 157 -34.13 -13.13 -24.79
N TYR A 158 -32.80 -12.97 -24.74
CA TYR A 158 -32.14 -11.70 -24.47
C TYR A 158 -31.33 -11.21 -25.68
N GLU A 159 -31.05 -9.91 -25.69
CA GLU A 159 -30.20 -9.23 -26.68
C GLU A 159 -28.96 -8.67 -25.98
N ASP A 160 -27.84 -8.65 -26.69
CA ASP A 160 -26.63 -7.97 -26.24
C ASP A 160 -26.88 -6.45 -26.12
N GLY A 161 -26.19 -5.82 -25.18
CA GLY A 161 -26.30 -4.39 -24.94
C GLY A 161 -27.66 -3.92 -24.41
N LYS A 162 -28.28 -4.79 -23.60
CA LYS A 162 -29.53 -4.58 -22.86
C LYS A 162 -29.37 -5.05 -21.42
N ILE A 163 -30.27 -4.56 -20.56
CA ILE A 163 -30.31 -4.90 -19.15
C ILE A 163 -31.50 -5.85 -18.92
N TYR A 164 -31.28 -6.92 -18.16
CA TYR A 164 -32.30 -7.88 -17.74
C TYR A 164 -32.27 -8.09 -16.23
N ASN A 165 -33.39 -8.45 -15.59
CA ASN A 165 -33.34 -8.87 -14.18
C ASN A 165 -32.50 -10.14 -14.04
N GLY A 166 -32.68 -11.07 -14.99
CA GLY A 166 -31.78 -12.19 -15.17
C GLY A 166 -31.94 -12.85 -16.54
N ILE A 167 -30.96 -13.67 -16.89
CA ILE A 167 -30.93 -14.41 -18.15
C ILE A 167 -30.85 -15.91 -17.90
N VAL A 168 -31.33 -16.70 -18.86
CA VAL A 168 -31.13 -18.15 -18.89
C VAL A 168 -30.18 -18.50 -20.03
N LYS A 169 -29.01 -19.00 -19.70
CA LYS A 169 -28.00 -19.49 -20.66
C LYS A 169 -28.14 -20.99 -20.84
N GLU A 170 -28.10 -21.46 -22.09
CA GLU A 170 -27.99 -22.89 -22.39
C GLU A 170 -26.51 -23.27 -22.51
N VAL A 171 -26.05 -24.18 -21.65
CA VAL A 171 -24.66 -24.66 -21.60
C VAL A 171 -24.69 -26.17 -21.71
N GLU A 172 -24.16 -26.71 -22.81
CA GLU A 172 -24.17 -28.16 -23.09
C GLU A 172 -25.56 -28.83 -23.01
N GLY A 173 -26.63 -28.07 -23.26
CA GLY A 173 -28.02 -28.53 -23.22
C GLY A 173 -28.71 -28.40 -21.85
N GLU A 174 -27.99 -27.95 -20.83
CA GLU A 174 -28.52 -27.61 -19.51
C GLU A 174 -28.81 -26.10 -19.42
N LYS A 175 -29.79 -25.72 -18.60
CA LYS A 175 -30.13 -24.31 -18.35
C LYS A 175 -29.42 -23.81 -17.11
N VAL A 176 -28.75 -22.66 -17.22
CA VAL A 176 -28.13 -21.93 -16.11
C VAL A 176 -28.78 -20.56 -16.02
N GLY A 177 -29.40 -20.25 -14.89
CA GLY A 177 -29.96 -18.93 -14.58
C GLY A 177 -28.87 -18.01 -14.04
N ILE A 178 -28.82 -16.77 -14.49
CA ILE A 178 -27.86 -15.76 -14.03
C ILE A 178 -28.64 -14.48 -13.77
N PHE A 179 -28.63 -13.98 -12.53
CA PHE A 179 -29.22 -12.69 -12.16
C PHE A 179 -28.19 -11.79 -11.50
N GLY A 180 -28.44 -10.49 -11.52
CA GLY A 180 -27.52 -9.48 -10.98
C GLY A 180 -28.02 -8.83 -9.69
N LEU A 181 -27.13 -8.45 -8.79
CA LEU A 181 -27.44 -7.61 -7.63
C LEU A 181 -26.36 -6.54 -7.44
N THR A 182 -26.76 -5.36 -6.96
CA THR A 182 -25.86 -4.25 -6.67
C THR A 182 -26.19 -3.65 -5.30
N THR A 183 -25.18 -3.22 -4.55
CA THR A 183 -25.35 -2.70 -3.18
C THR A 183 -26.41 -1.60 -3.08
N GLU A 184 -27.24 -1.69 -2.03
CA GLU A 184 -28.20 -0.65 -1.66
C GLU A 184 -27.53 0.65 -1.20
N GLU A 185 -26.24 0.60 -0.85
CA GLU A 185 -25.45 1.76 -0.43
C GLU A 185 -25.09 2.67 -1.63
N THR A 186 -25.26 2.20 -2.87
CA THR A 186 -24.89 2.94 -4.09
C THR A 186 -25.34 4.42 -4.10
N PRO A 187 -26.58 4.79 -3.70
CA PRO A 187 -27.01 6.19 -3.65
C PRO A 187 -26.22 7.09 -2.68
N THR A 188 -25.52 6.52 -1.69
CA THR A 188 -24.69 7.26 -0.75
C THR A 188 -23.21 7.26 -1.10
N ILE A 189 -22.76 6.33 -1.97
CA ILE A 189 -21.35 6.16 -2.33
C ILE A 189 -21.04 6.46 -3.80
N SER A 190 -22.06 6.69 -4.63
CA SER A 190 -21.92 7.11 -6.02
C SER A 190 -22.97 8.16 -6.42
N SER A 191 -23.01 8.53 -7.70
CA SER A 191 -23.84 9.61 -8.24
C SER A 191 -25.06 9.08 -8.99
N THR A 192 -25.93 8.31 -8.32
CA THR A 192 -27.02 7.55 -8.96
C THR A 192 -28.16 8.34 -9.60
N GLY A 193 -28.23 9.66 -9.39
CA GLY A 193 -29.29 10.50 -9.95
C GLY A 193 -30.70 10.00 -9.58
N ASP A 194 -31.53 9.72 -10.59
CA ASP A 194 -32.90 9.22 -10.42
C ASP A 194 -33.00 7.69 -10.46
N VAL A 195 -31.88 6.96 -10.56
CA VAL A 195 -31.85 5.49 -10.53
C VAL A 195 -32.10 4.98 -9.11
N GLU A 196 -33.04 4.06 -8.95
CA GLU A 196 -33.44 3.51 -7.65
C GLU A 196 -32.85 2.13 -7.41
N PHE A 197 -32.50 1.84 -6.16
CA PHE A 197 -31.91 0.57 -5.70
C PHE A 197 -32.86 -0.02 -4.65
N SER A 198 -33.23 -1.28 -4.83
CA SER A 198 -34.13 -2.01 -3.93
C SER A 198 -33.38 -3.07 -3.13
N GLU A 199 -34.08 -3.60 -2.12
CA GLU A 199 -33.51 -4.55 -1.17
C GLU A 199 -33.00 -5.83 -1.87
N TYR A 200 -31.76 -6.22 -1.57
CA TYR A 200 -31.06 -7.25 -2.35
C TYR A 200 -31.57 -8.67 -2.07
N VAL A 201 -32.02 -8.98 -0.85
CA VAL A 201 -32.55 -10.30 -0.48
C VAL A 201 -33.91 -10.55 -1.15
N GLU A 202 -34.84 -9.60 -1.09
CA GLU A 202 -36.17 -9.69 -1.72
C GLU A 202 -36.05 -9.85 -3.24
N ALA A 203 -35.13 -9.09 -3.86
CA ALA A 203 -34.86 -9.23 -5.29
C ALA A 203 -34.28 -10.61 -5.66
N ALA A 204 -33.41 -11.17 -4.82
CA ALA A 204 -32.83 -12.50 -5.02
C ALA A 204 -33.86 -13.62 -4.86
N GLU A 205 -34.72 -13.54 -3.85
CA GLU A 205 -35.83 -14.48 -3.66
C GLU A 205 -36.77 -14.48 -4.87
N GLU A 206 -37.09 -13.31 -5.43
CA GLU A 206 -37.89 -13.20 -6.66
C GLU A 206 -37.16 -13.83 -7.86
N ALA A 207 -35.86 -13.60 -8.00
CA ALA A 207 -35.05 -14.14 -9.09
C ALA A 207 -35.01 -15.67 -9.07
N VAL A 208 -34.73 -16.27 -7.90
CA VAL A 208 -34.72 -17.73 -7.73
C VAL A 208 -36.08 -18.31 -8.11
N ALA A 209 -37.16 -17.78 -7.54
CA ALA A 209 -38.51 -18.28 -7.82
C ALA A 209 -38.86 -18.20 -9.31
N ALA A 210 -38.48 -17.11 -9.99
CA ALA A 210 -38.72 -16.93 -11.42
C ALA A 210 -37.93 -17.91 -12.30
N PHE A 211 -36.71 -18.29 -11.91
CA PHE A 211 -35.93 -19.31 -12.61
C PHE A 211 -36.46 -20.72 -12.37
N GLU A 212 -36.82 -21.06 -11.14
CA GLU A 212 -37.39 -22.36 -10.79
C GLU A 212 -38.73 -22.61 -11.51
N GLU A 213 -39.59 -21.60 -11.63
CA GLU A 213 -40.85 -21.71 -12.40
C GLU A 213 -40.60 -22.06 -13.88
N GLN A 214 -39.45 -21.66 -14.42
CA GLN A 214 -39.00 -21.98 -15.78
C GLN A 214 -38.28 -23.34 -15.90
N GLY A 215 -38.18 -24.07 -14.79
CA GLY A 215 -37.48 -25.36 -14.68
C GLY A 215 -35.96 -25.22 -14.75
N VAL A 216 -35.41 -24.07 -14.36
CA VAL A 216 -33.98 -23.86 -14.16
C VAL A 216 -33.66 -24.28 -12.73
N ASN A 217 -32.60 -25.08 -12.56
CA ASN A 217 -32.16 -25.61 -11.26
C ASN A 217 -30.66 -25.44 -11.02
N LYS A 218 -30.04 -24.52 -11.78
CA LYS A 218 -28.63 -24.14 -11.66
C LYS A 218 -28.61 -22.62 -11.71
N ILE A 219 -28.40 -21.95 -10.59
CA ILE A 219 -28.59 -20.51 -10.46
C ILE A 219 -27.29 -19.86 -9.96
N ILE A 220 -26.82 -18.88 -10.72
CA ILE A 220 -25.70 -18.02 -10.39
C ILE A 220 -26.24 -16.64 -10.02
N ALA A 221 -25.93 -16.19 -8.80
CA ALA A 221 -26.04 -14.78 -8.44
C ALA A 221 -24.72 -14.09 -8.82
N LEU A 222 -24.78 -13.12 -9.72
CA LEU A 222 -23.67 -12.26 -10.08
C LEU A 222 -23.81 -10.96 -9.30
N THR A 223 -23.00 -10.74 -8.28
CA THR A 223 -23.30 -9.75 -7.24
C THR A 223 -22.20 -8.71 -7.08
N HIS A 224 -22.62 -7.49 -6.79
CA HIS A 224 -21.75 -6.40 -6.35
C HIS A 224 -22.26 -5.84 -5.02
N ILE A 225 -22.30 -6.72 -4.01
CA ILE A 225 -22.84 -6.45 -2.68
C ILE A 225 -21.84 -6.77 -1.55
N GLY A 226 -20.57 -6.98 -1.89
CA GLY A 226 -19.54 -7.24 -0.90
C GLY A 226 -19.54 -8.66 -0.32
N TYR A 227 -18.36 -9.19 -0.02
CA TYR A 227 -18.23 -10.53 0.56
C TYR A 227 -18.78 -10.59 1.98
N ASP A 228 -18.31 -9.67 2.83
CA ASP A 228 -18.63 -9.57 4.25
C ASP A 228 -18.79 -8.10 4.71
N ASP A 229 -19.53 -7.30 3.93
CA ASP A 229 -19.62 -5.85 4.09
C ASP A 229 -20.62 -5.39 5.17
N SER A 230 -21.85 -5.01 4.81
CA SER A 230 -22.88 -4.57 5.75
C SER A 230 -24.11 -5.48 5.72
N LEU A 231 -24.38 -6.17 6.84
CA LEU A 231 -25.62 -6.95 7.01
C LEU A 231 -26.91 -6.11 6.84
N ALA A 232 -26.81 -4.77 6.89
CA ALA A 232 -27.95 -3.89 6.71
C ALA A 232 -28.24 -3.54 5.24
N TRP A 233 -27.24 -3.67 4.35
CA TRP A 233 -27.31 -3.10 2.99
C TRP A 233 -26.82 -4.06 1.90
N ASP A 234 -25.84 -4.91 2.20
CA ASP A 234 -25.09 -5.67 1.20
C ASP A 234 -24.15 -6.74 1.82
N ASN A 235 -24.39 -8.03 1.54
CA ASN A 235 -23.52 -9.09 2.06
C ASN A 235 -23.70 -10.44 1.34
N ASP A 236 -22.69 -10.93 0.61
CA ASP A 236 -22.71 -12.21 -0.10
C ASP A 236 -22.83 -13.40 0.89
N LEU A 237 -22.17 -13.35 2.05
CA LEU A 237 -22.27 -14.40 3.07
C LEU A 237 -23.67 -14.47 3.68
N GLU A 238 -24.35 -13.33 3.85
CA GLU A 238 -25.74 -13.32 4.33
C GLU A 238 -26.69 -13.78 3.23
N LEU A 239 -26.53 -13.31 1.99
CA LEU A 239 -27.33 -13.73 0.85
C LEU A 239 -27.35 -15.25 0.71
N ALA A 240 -26.16 -15.87 0.76
CA ALA A 240 -26.00 -17.33 0.69
C ALA A 240 -26.67 -18.08 1.85
N LYS A 241 -26.81 -17.45 3.03
CA LYS A 241 -27.48 -18.08 4.19
C LYS A 241 -28.99 -18.00 4.10
N VAL A 242 -29.52 -16.88 3.62
CA VAL A 242 -30.95 -16.56 3.75
C VAL A 242 -31.77 -16.84 2.48
N VAL A 243 -31.14 -16.89 1.31
CA VAL A 243 -31.82 -17.15 0.03
C VAL A 243 -31.50 -18.56 -0.46
N GLU A 244 -32.46 -19.47 -0.28
CA GLU A 244 -32.39 -20.83 -0.80
C GLU A 244 -32.44 -20.84 -2.33
N GLY A 245 -31.79 -21.83 -2.97
CA GLY A 245 -31.81 -22.04 -4.42
C GLY A 245 -30.69 -21.35 -5.20
N ILE A 246 -29.84 -20.54 -4.55
CA ILE A 246 -28.60 -20.02 -5.16
C ILE A 246 -27.49 -21.06 -5.04
N ASP A 247 -26.93 -21.51 -6.16
CA ASP A 247 -25.83 -22.49 -6.16
C ASP A 247 -24.45 -21.83 -6.10
N ILE A 248 -24.29 -20.73 -6.82
CA ILE A 248 -23.02 -20.00 -6.96
C ILE A 248 -23.27 -18.51 -6.77
N ILE A 249 -22.43 -17.87 -5.96
CA ILE A 249 -22.30 -16.41 -5.92
C ILE A 249 -20.94 -16.04 -6.52
N VAL A 250 -20.98 -15.22 -7.57
CA VAL A 250 -19.79 -14.57 -8.14
C VAL A 250 -19.85 -13.10 -7.74
N GLY A 251 -19.05 -12.73 -6.73
CA GLY A 251 -19.17 -11.43 -6.06
C GLY A 251 -18.10 -10.40 -6.42
N GLY A 252 -18.29 -9.17 -5.91
CA GLY A 252 -17.36 -8.03 -5.98
C GLY A 252 -17.46 -7.06 -4.79
N HIS A 253 -17.15 -5.78 -5.01
CA HIS A 253 -17.26 -4.63 -4.10
C HIS A 253 -16.15 -4.54 -3.04
N THR A 254 -16.03 -5.56 -2.19
CA THR A 254 -15.10 -5.56 -1.04
C THR A 254 -13.62 -5.77 -1.38
N HIS A 255 -13.33 -6.03 -2.65
CA HIS A 255 -12.02 -6.44 -3.18
C HIS A 255 -11.47 -7.70 -2.50
N THR A 256 -12.35 -8.63 -2.12
CA THR A 256 -11.96 -9.85 -1.41
C THR A 256 -11.28 -10.82 -2.37
N ALA A 257 -10.04 -11.21 -2.07
CA ALA A 257 -9.32 -12.22 -2.84
C ALA A 257 -9.51 -13.61 -2.21
N LEU A 258 -10.42 -14.40 -2.77
CA LEU A 258 -10.69 -15.76 -2.32
C LEU A 258 -9.78 -16.75 -3.06
N ALA A 259 -8.63 -17.09 -2.45
CA ALA A 259 -7.69 -18.06 -3.01
C ALA A 259 -8.33 -19.45 -3.22
N GLU A 260 -9.31 -19.79 -2.39
CA GLU A 260 -10.18 -20.96 -2.51
C GLU A 260 -11.64 -20.48 -2.31
N PRO A 261 -12.64 -21.14 -2.93
CA PRO A 261 -14.05 -20.76 -2.75
C PRO A 261 -14.50 -20.87 -1.29
N THR A 262 -15.36 -19.95 -0.88
CA THR A 262 -16.10 -20.10 0.40
C THR A 262 -17.36 -20.91 0.16
N VAL A 263 -17.70 -21.81 1.08
CA VAL A 263 -18.94 -22.60 1.02
C VAL A 263 -19.78 -22.28 2.23
N VAL A 264 -21.02 -21.87 1.99
CA VAL A 264 -22.04 -21.65 3.03
C VAL A 264 -22.97 -22.86 3.03
N GLU A 265 -23.07 -23.55 4.17
CA GLU A 265 -23.85 -24.80 4.35
C GLU A 265 -25.09 -24.60 5.24
N ASP A 266 -25.48 -23.35 5.54
CA ASP A 266 -26.59 -23.03 6.44
C ASP A 266 -27.97 -23.33 5.81
N GLY A 267 -28.08 -23.33 4.47
CA GLY A 267 -29.28 -23.63 3.69
C GLY A 267 -29.53 -25.13 3.45
N GLU A 268 -30.56 -25.46 2.66
CA GLU A 268 -30.85 -26.86 2.28
C GLU A 268 -29.77 -27.48 1.39
N GLU A 269 -29.12 -26.65 0.55
CA GLU A 269 -28.03 -27.00 -0.36
C GLU A 269 -26.87 -26.00 -0.17
N PRO A 270 -25.62 -26.40 -0.43
CA PRO A 270 -24.46 -25.53 -0.26
C PRO A 270 -24.36 -24.47 -1.37
N THR A 271 -24.10 -23.23 -0.98
CA THR A 271 -23.81 -22.13 -1.93
C THR A 271 -22.30 -21.87 -1.97
N VAL A 272 -21.73 -21.81 -3.18
CA VAL A 272 -20.30 -21.58 -3.41
C VAL A 272 -20.04 -20.12 -3.78
N ILE A 273 -19.19 -19.43 -3.04
CA ILE A 273 -18.88 -18.01 -3.22
C ILE A 273 -17.44 -17.83 -3.71
N VAL A 274 -17.26 -17.00 -4.75
CA VAL A 274 -15.96 -16.66 -5.33
C VAL A 274 -15.83 -15.15 -5.60
N GLN A 275 -14.62 -14.60 -5.41
CA GLN A 275 -14.22 -13.22 -5.70
C GLN A 275 -12.71 -13.19 -6.05
N THR A 276 -12.25 -12.19 -6.81
CA THR A 276 -10.89 -12.15 -7.40
C THR A 276 -9.93 -11.10 -6.82
N GLY A 277 -10.33 -10.40 -5.76
CA GLY A 277 -9.63 -9.20 -5.31
C GLY A 277 -10.14 -7.96 -6.06
N GLY A 278 -9.24 -7.05 -6.43
CA GLY A 278 -9.55 -5.89 -7.27
C GLY A 278 -8.41 -5.54 -8.23
N ASN A 279 -8.58 -4.46 -8.99
CA ASN A 279 -7.60 -3.88 -9.92
C ASN A 279 -7.07 -4.85 -10.98
N ASN A 280 -7.92 -5.79 -11.44
CA ASN A 280 -7.55 -6.79 -12.44
C ASN A 280 -6.24 -7.53 -12.06
N SER A 281 -6.11 -7.92 -10.79
CA SER A 281 -4.90 -8.56 -10.27
C SER A 281 -4.84 -10.06 -10.55
N SER A 282 -5.98 -10.71 -10.82
CA SER A 282 -6.08 -12.13 -11.15
C SER A 282 -7.34 -12.44 -11.98
N LEU A 283 -7.37 -13.60 -12.63
CA LEU A 283 -8.59 -14.17 -13.24
C LEU A 283 -9.10 -15.29 -12.33
N GLY A 284 -10.34 -15.20 -11.86
CA GLY A 284 -10.96 -16.28 -11.11
C GLY A 284 -11.40 -17.40 -12.03
N GLN A 285 -11.14 -18.64 -11.63
CA GLN A 285 -11.69 -19.82 -12.28
C GLN A 285 -12.35 -20.71 -11.23
N LEU A 286 -13.64 -21.00 -11.42
CA LEU A 286 -14.39 -21.95 -10.62
C LEU A 286 -14.88 -23.11 -11.51
N ASN A 287 -14.55 -24.34 -11.15
CA ASN A 287 -15.08 -25.55 -11.76
C ASN A 287 -16.09 -26.19 -10.80
N VAL A 288 -17.34 -26.34 -11.23
CA VAL A 288 -18.43 -26.93 -10.42
C VAL A 288 -19.02 -28.13 -11.14
N THR A 289 -19.37 -29.16 -10.39
CA THR A 289 -20.12 -30.32 -10.88
C THR A 289 -21.48 -30.39 -10.19
N PHE A 290 -22.53 -30.47 -11.00
CA PHE A 290 -23.92 -30.56 -10.57
C PHE A 290 -24.46 -31.96 -10.82
N ASP A 291 -25.34 -32.44 -9.94
CA ASP A 291 -26.12 -33.65 -10.19
C ASP A 291 -27.35 -33.39 -11.10
N GLU A 292 -28.17 -34.42 -11.30
CA GLU A 292 -29.38 -34.33 -12.13
C GLU A 292 -30.48 -33.40 -11.55
N ASN A 293 -30.45 -33.14 -10.23
CA ASN A 293 -31.39 -32.25 -9.56
C ASN A 293 -30.90 -30.80 -9.55
N GLY A 294 -29.63 -30.57 -9.90
CA GLY A 294 -29.02 -29.24 -9.89
C GLY A 294 -28.24 -28.95 -8.61
N SER A 295 -28.05 -29.92 -7.71
CA SER A 295 -27.28 -29.72 -6.48
C SER A 295 -25.77 -29.78 -6.76
N VAL A 296 -24.99 -28.92 -6.11
CA VAL A 296 -23.53 -28.91 -6.20
C VAL A 296 -22.93 -30.15 -5.51
N THR A 297 -22.19 -30.97 -6.27
CA THR A 297 -21.55 -32.20 -5.75
C THR A 297 -20.04 -32.10 -5.59
N SER A 298 -19.40 -31.17 -6.30
CA SER A 298 -17.98 -30.84 -6.14
C SER A 298 -17.68 -29.46 -6.72
N HIS A 299 -16.76 -28.74 -6.11
CA HIS A 299 -16.23 -27.48 -6.61
C HIS A 299 -14.69 -27.44 -6.44
N GLU A 300 -14.01 -26.74 -7.35
CA GLU A 300 -12.58 -26.44 -7.30
C GLU A 300 -12.40 -25.05 -7.89
N GLY A 301 -11.86 -24.11 -7.10
CA GLY A 301 -11.67 -22.73 -7.55
C GLY A 301 -10.27 -22.22 -7.25
N GLU A 302 -9.74 -21.37 -8.12
CA GLU A 302 -8.42 -20.77 -7.97
C GLU A 302 -8.37 -19.35 -8.56
N LEU A 303 -7.41 -18.55 -8.08
CA LEU A 303 -7.05 -17.25 -8.65
C LEU A 303 -5.82 -17.39 -9.55
N LEU A 304 -6.00 -17.18 -10.85
CA LEU A 304 -4.95 -17.31 -11.84
C LEU A 304 -4.14 -16.00 -11.93
N SER A 305 -2.84 -16.07 -11.61
CA SER A 305 -1.90 -14.95 -11.74
C SER A 305 -1.53 -14.66 -13.20
N TYR A 306 -1.26 -13.37 -13.48
CA TYR A 306 -0.80 -12.89 -14.77
C TYR A 306 0.74 -12.78 -14.88
N ASP A 307 1.50 -13.09 -13.84
CA ASP A 307 2.95 -12.84 -13.78
C ASP A 307 3.75 -13.59 -14.85
N GLU A 308 3.40 -14.86 -15.08
CA GLU A 308 4.07 -15.75 -16.04
C GLU A 308 3.28 -15.93 -17.36
N VAL A 309 2.30 -15.05 -17.61
CA VAL A 309 1.43 -15.11 -18.78
C VAL A 309 1.90 -14.13 -19.84
N GLU A 310 2.14 -14.64 -21.05
CA GLU A 310 2.39 -13.79 -22.22
C GLU A 310 1.10 -13.11 -22.67
N ALA A 311 1.20 -11.82 -23.01
CA ALA A 311 0.07 -11.03 -23.49
C ALA A 311 -0.43 -11.54 -24.85
N ASP A 312 -1.75 -11.56 -25.03
CA ASP A 312 -2.36 -11.85 -26.31
C ASP A 312 -2.06 -10.71 -27.30
N GLU A 313 -1.46 -11.06 -28.46
CA GLU A 313 -0.95 -10.06 -29.41
C GLU A 313 -2.06 -9.16 -29.96
N GLU A 314 -3.22 -9.72 -30.29
CA GLU A 314 -4.34 -8.97 -30.87
C GLU A 314 -5.04 -8.12 -29.80
N ALA A 315 -5.22 -8.63 -28.58
CA ALA A 315 -5.70 -7.84 -27.46
C ALA A 315 -4.75 -6.66 -27.13
N ALA A 316 -3.43 -6.88 -27.19
CA ALA A 316 -2.44 -5.83 -26.98
C ALA A 316 -2.48 -4.77 -28.10
N GLU A 317 -2.70 -5.18 -29.36
CA GLU A 317 -2.88 -4.26 -30.49
C GLU A 317 -4.16 -3.41 -30.35
N LEU A 318 -5.26 -4.00 -29.84
CA LEU A 318 -6.50 -3.29 -29.55
C LEU A 318 -6.32 -2.25 -28.42
N LEU A 319 -5.58 -2.61 -27.37
CA LEU A 319 -5.37 -1.71 -26.22
C LEU A 319 -4.35 -0.60 -26.51
N ALA A 320 -3.39 -0.82 -27.40
CA ALA A 320 -2.29 0.10 -27.72
C ALA A 320 -2.71 1.58 -27.97
N PRO A 321 -3.75 1.91 -28.77
CA PRO A 321 -4.19 3.30 -28.95
C PRO A 321 -4.67 3.95 -27.65
N TYR A 322 -5.34 3.20 -26.77
CA TYR A 322 -5.79 3.70 -25.47
C TYR A 322 -4.60 3.98 -24.56
N THR A 323 -3.66 3.04 -24.47
CA THR A 323 -2.42 3.19 -23.70
C THR A 323 -1.62 4.41 -24.13
N ALA A 324 -1.47 4.63 -25.45
CA ALA A 324 -0.73 5.77 -25.97
C ALA A 324 -1.34 7.12 -25.57
N LYS A 325 -2.68 7.20 -25.45
CA LYS A 325 -3.37 8.41 -24.98
C LYS A 325 -3.24 8.59 -23.47
N VAL A 326 -3.34 7.50 -22.71
CA VAL A 326 -3.10 7.53 -21.25
C VAL A 326 -1.68 8.01 -20.95
N GLU A 327 -0.68 7.54 -21.69
CA GLU A 327 0.71 8.01 -21.57
C GLU A 327 0.90 9.48 -22.00
N GLU A 328 0.03 10.02 -22.84
CA GLU A 328 0.00 11.45 -23.15
C GLU A 328 -0.61 12.23 -21.99
N MET A 329 -1.78 11.80 -21.51
CA MET A 329 -2.50 12.42 -20.39
C MET A 329 -1.70 12.38 -19.08
N SER A 330 -0.94 11.33 -18.84
CA SER A 330 -0.08 11.25 -17.65
C SER A 330 0.98 12.36 -17.60
N LYS A 331 1.29 13.00 -18.73
CA LYS A 331 2.23 14.12 -18.82
C LYS A 331 1.53 15.48 -18.73
N GLU A 332 0.19 15.50 -18.74
CA GLU A 332 -0.57 16.73 -18.61
C GLU A 332 -0.50 17.24 -17.18
N SER A 333 -0.35 18.56 -17.04
CA SER A 333 -0.39 19.22 -15.74
C SER A 333 -1.81 19.20 -15.19
N ILE A 334 -1.95 18.99 -13.88
CA ILE A 334 -3.23 19.14 -13.18
C ILE A 334 -3.59 20.62 -12.93
N GLY A 335 -2.80 21.57 -13.44
CA GLY A 335 -3.04 23.01 -13.29
C GLY A 335 -2.53 23.60 -11.97
N VAL A 336 -1.78 22.82 -11.20
CA VAL A 336 -1.21 23.19 -9.89
C VAL A 336 0.31 23.06 -9.97
N SER A 337 1.01 24.00 -9.35
CA SER A 337 2.46 23.93 -9.18
C SER A 337 2.84 23.84 -7.71
N THR A 338 3.98 23.24 -7.40
CA THR A 338 4.55 23.26 -6.06
C THR A 338 5.84 24.06 -6.02
N GLU A 339 5.97 24.93 -5.01
CA GLU A 339 7.16 25.79 -4.79
C GLU A 339 8.32 25.04 -4.14
N VAL A 340 8.09 23.80 -3.69
CA VAL A 340 9.07 22.95 -3.00
C VAL A 340 8.92 21.50 -3.47
N ALA A 341 9.99 20.72 -3.40
CA ALA A 341 9.86 19.28 -3.63
C ALA A 341 8.94 18.63 -2.57
N LEU A 342 8.02 17.78 -3.00
CA LEU A 342 7.13 17.00 -2.15
C LEU A 342 7.79 15.66 -1.85
N ASN A 343 8.23 15.49 -0.61
CA ASN A 343 9.06 14.36 -0.21
C ASN A 343 8.23 13.09 0.02
N GLY A 344 8.34 12.15 -0.91
CA GLY A 344 7.78 10.81 -0.82
C GLY A 344 8.83 9.71 -0.76
N GLU A 345 10.10 10.05 -0.46
CA GLU A 345 11.17 9.06 -0.43
C GLU A 345 10.95 8.06 0.70
N ARG A 346 11.16 6.79 0.35
CA ARG A 346 10.92 5.64 1.23
C ARG A 346 11.58 5.76 2.61
N GLU A 347 12.75 6.38 2.69
CA GLU A 347 13.48 6.52 3.95
C GLU A 347 12.85 7.54 4.90
N PHE A 348 12.14 8.55 4.38
CA PHE A 348 11.53 9.61 5.19
C PHE A 348 10.07 9.31 5.52
N VAL A 349 9.25 8.92 4.52
CA VAL A 349 7.82 8.60 4.76
C VAL A 349 7.60 7.43 5.71
N ARG A 350 8.63 6.63 5.96
CA ARG A 350 8.59 5.44 6.83
C ARG A 350 9.20 5.66 8.21
N THR A 351 9.66 6.86 8.49
CA THR A 351 10.35 7.20 9.74
C THR A 351 9.96 8.56 10.32
N GLY A 352 9.27 9.43 9.56
CA GLY A 352 8.95 10.76 10.03
C GLY A 352 7.90 11.49 9.19
N GLU A 353 7.53 12.67 9.67
CA GLU A 353 6.66 13.59 8.95
C GLU A 353 7.30 14.03 7.63
N THR A 354 6.50 14.03 6.55
CA THR A 354 6.87 14.64 5.27
C THR A 354 5.78 15.61 4.83
N ASN A 355 6.17 16.63 4.06
CA ASN A 355 5.24 17.61 3.51
C ASN A 355 4.22 16.96 2.55
N LEU A 356 4.62 15.93 1.80
CA LEU A 356 3.72 15.16 0.95
C LEU A 356 2.70 14.35 1.77
N GLY A 357 3.15 13.68 2.84
CA GLY A 357 2.24 12.95 3.73
C GLY A 357 1.20 13.86 4.38
N ASN A 358 1.61 15.06 4.80
CA ASN A 358 0.69 16.08 5.31
C ASN A 358 -0.39 16.43 4.27
N LEU A 359 0.03 16.79 3.05
CA LEU A 359 -0.90 17.16 1.98
C LEU A 359 -1.89 16.04 1.62
N ILE A 360 -1.43 14.79 1.55
CA ILE A 360 -2.31 13.64 1.25
C ILE A 360 -3.37 13.51 2.35
N THR A 361 -2.97 13.55 3.62
CA THR A 361 -3.92 13.44 4.73
C THR A 361 -4.87 14.63 4.82
N ASP A 362 -4.45 15.84 4.43
CA ASP A 362 -5.33 17.01 4.36
C ASP A 362 -6.38 16.86 3.25
N GLY A 363 -5.99 16.30 2.10
CA GLY A 363 -6.91 15.92 1.03
C GLY A 363 -7.92 14.87 1.48
N MET A 364 -7.49 13.85 2.22
CA MET A 364 -8.38 12.83 2.79
C MET A 364 -9.41 13.43 3.75
N VAL A 365 -9.00 14.29 4.70
CA VAL A 365 -9.95 14.98 5.59
C VAL A 365 -10.93 15.84 4.78
N THR A 366 -10.43 16.57 3.78
CA THR A 366 -11.25 17.47 2.94
C THR A 366 -12.33 16.70 2.20
N THR A 367 -11.98 15.56 1.60
CA THR A 367 -12.94 14.71 0.90
C THR A 367 -13.90 14.04 1.87
N ALA A 368 -13.40 13.41 2.93
CA ALA A 368 -14.21 12.71 3.91
C ALA A 368 -15.26 13.64 4.58
N LYS A 369 -14.92 14.90 4.84
CA LYS A 369 -15.86 15.92 5.36
C LYS A 369 -17.04 16.22 4.44
N LYS A 370 -16.92 15.99 3.12
CA LYS A 370 -18.04 16.16 2.18
C LYS A 370 -19.08 15.05 2.36
N ILE A 371 -18.67 13.89 2.87
CA ILE A 371 -19.47 12.68 3.07
C ILE A 371 -20.01 12.66 4.50
N ASN A 372 -19.10 12.72 5.47
CA ASN A 372 -19.40 12.80 6.89
C ASN A 372 -18.77 14.09 7.48
N PRO A 373 -19.57 15.13 7.77
CA PRO A 373 -19.09 16.40 8.34
C PRO A 373 -18.40 16.28 9.70
N ASP A 374 -18.59 15.18 10.43
CA ASP A 374 -17.99 14.93 11.74
C ASP A 374 -16.55 14.36 11.63
N VAL A 375 -16.07 14.06 10.42
CA VAL A 375 -14.67 13.67 10.19
C VAL A 375 -13.75 14.83 10.53
N THR A 376 -12.82 14.60 11.45
CA THR A 376 -11.87 15.63 11.91
C THR A 376 -10.42 15.26 11.66
N MET A 377 -10.13 13.97 11.48
CA MET A 377 -8.77 13.45 11.38
C MET A 377 -8.60 12.56 10.16
N ALA A 378 -7.36 12.44 9.68
CA ALA A 378 -6.98 11.40 8.73
C ALA A 378 -5.63 10.80 9.08
N VAL A 379 -5.45 9.54 8.73
CA VAL A 379 -4.17 8.83 8.80
C VAL A 379 -3.91 8.11 7.48
N THR A 380 -2.66 8.01 7.07
CA THR A 380 -2.27 7.14 5.95
C THR A 380 -0.87 6.57 6.19
N ASN A 381 -0.68 5.30 5.86
CA ASN A 381 0.60 4.62 6.04
C ASN A 381 1.62 5.10 4.98
N GLY A 382 2.85 5.37 5.39
CA GLY A 382 3.95 5.77 4.50
C GLY A 382 4.32 4.71 3.46
N GLY A 383 3.87 3.47 3.64
CA GLY A 383 3.93 2.39 2.66
C GLY A 383 3.09 2.67 1.42
N GLY A 384 2.01 3.43 1.55
CA GLY A 384 1.13 3.88 0.46
C GLY A 384 1.71 5.03 -0.37
N ILE A 385 2.68 5.79 0.16
CA ILE A 385 3.35 6.90 -0.54
C ILE A 385 4.61 6.38 -1.24
N ARG A 386 4.64 6.42 -2.57
CA ARG A 386 5.58 5.63 -3.37
C ARG A 386 6.66 6.40 -4.09
N ALA A 387 6.48 7.70 -4.26
CA ALA A 387 7.42 8.57 -4.95
C ALA A 387 7.33 10.00 -4.44
N SER A 388 8.38 10.76 -4.70
CA SER A 388 8.42 12.21 -4.54
C SER A 388 7.83 12.91 -5.78
N ILE A 389 7.45 14.17 -5.62
CA ILE A 389 7.12 15.08 -6.73
C ILE A 389 8.12 16.23 -6.68
N ASP A 390 8.80 16.50 -7.80
CA ASP A 390 9.78 17.57 -7.88
C ASP A 390 9.12 18.97 -7.81
N GLU A 391 9.91 19.99 -7.48
CA GLU A 391 9.47 21.39 -7.56
C GLU A 391 9.03 21.72 -9.01
N GLY A 392 7.86 22.33 -9.17
CA GLY A 392 7.32 22.73 -10.47
C GLY A 392 5.87 22.33 -10.69
N ASP A 393 5.47 22.25 -11.95
CA ASP A 393 4.12 21.85 -12.35
C ASP A 393 3.89 20.39 -11.98
N ILE A 394 2.79 20.11 -11.29
CA ILE A 394 2.39 18.74 -10.93
C ILE A 394 1.63 18.14 -12.11
N THR A 395 2.01 16.92 -12.49
CA THR A 395 1.35 16.15 -13.54
C THR A 395 0.49 15.03 -12.98
N LEU A 396 -0.46 14.59 -13.80
CA LEU A 396 -1.36 13.50 -13.46
C LEU A 396 -0.62 12.18 -13.21
N GLY A 397 0.41 11.89 -14.01
CA GLY A 397 1.22 10.69 -13.87
C GLY A 397 2.10 10.70 -12.62
N GLU A 398 2.56 11.87 -12.16
CA GLU A 398 3.29 11.98 -10.89
C GLU A 398 2.38 11.60 -9.72
N VAL A 399 1.17 12.16 -9.64
CA VAL A 399 0.21 11.82 -8.57
C VAL A 399 -0.11 10.32 -8.53
N GLN A 400 -0.32 9.70 -9.69
CA GLN A 400 -0.53 8.24 -9.77
C GLN A 400 0.71 7.44 -9.41
N THR A 401 1.90 7.95 -9.69
CA THR A 401 3.16 7.32 -9.27
C THR A 401 3.30 7.39 -7.74
N VAL A 402 2.82 8.47 -7.09
CA VAL A 402 2.79 8.61 -5.63
C VAL A 402 1.83 7.61 -4.99
N MET A 403 0.62 7.44 -5.53
CA MET A 403 -0.43 6.55 -5.00
C MET A 403 -0.91 5.56 -6.08
N PRO A 404 -0.14 4.49 -6.36
CA PRO A 404 -0.38 3.61 -7.51
C PRO A 404 -1.36 2.47 -7.23
N PHE A 405 -1.90 2.37 -6.02
CA PHE A 405 -2.69 1.23 -5.59
C PHE A 405 -4.19 1.43 -5.78
N GLY A 406 -4.63 2.68 -5.98
CA GLY A 406 -6.06 2.99 -6.10
C GLY A 406 -6.84 2.58 -4.84
N ASN A 407 -6.29 2.83 -3.64
CA ASN A 407 -7.04 2.50 -2.43
C ASN A 407 -8.25 3.42 -2.33
N ALA A 408 -9.37 2.87 -1.88
CA ALA A 408 -10.53 3.67 -1.53
C ALA A 408 -10.34 4.38 -0.17
N LEU A 409 -11.13 5.42 0.04
CA LEU A 409 -11.33 6.08 1.31
C LEU A 409 -12.08 5.15 2.26
N ALA A 410 -11.60 5.04 3.49
CA ALA A 410 -12.31 4.44 4.61
C ALA A 410 -12.55 5.51 5.67
N ILE A 411 -13.78 5.60 6.19
CA ILE A 411 -14.13 6.47 7.31
C ILE A 411 -14.39 5.58 8.53
N MET A 412 -13.50 5.63 9.51
CA MET A 412 -13.53 4.78 10.70
C MET A 412 -14.07 5.54 11.91
N GLU A 413 -14.96 4.91 12.67
CA GLU A 413 -15.38 5.40 13.99
C GLU A 413 -14.49 4.78 15.08
N LEU A 414 -13.59 5.58 15.65
CA LEU A 414 -12.56 5.14 16.61
C LEU A 414 -12.62 5.93 17.92
N THR A 415 -12.34 5.26 19.04
CA THR A 415 -12.10 5.92 20.33
C THR A 415 -10.71 6.56 20.38
N GLY A 416 -10.52 7.56 21.25
CA GLY A 416 -9.19 8.14 21.48
C GLY A 416 -8.15 7.11 21.94
N ALA A 417 -8.58 6.08 22.69
CA ALA A 417 -7.73 4.95 23.07
C ALA A 417 -7.30 4.10 21.85
N GLU A 418 -8.21 3.81 20.92
CA GLU A 418 -7.89 3.09 19.68
C GLU A 418 -6.94 3.91 18.78
N ILE A 419 -7.11 5.24 18.73
CA ILE A 419 -6.18 6.13 18.03
C ILE A 419 -4.78 6.04 18.66
N ARG A 420 -4.67 6.04 19.99
CA ARG A 420 -3.37 5.84 20.67
C ARG A 420 -2.75 4.51 20.28
N GLU A 421 -3.52 3.43 20.32
CA GLU A 421 -3.04 2.10 19.95
C GLU A 421 -2.50 2.07 18.51
N ALA A 422 -3.21 2.71 17.57
CA ALA A 422 -2.74 2.85 16.21
C ALA A 422 -1.41 3.64 16.13
N LEU A 423 -1.30 4.75 16.86
CA LEU A 423 -0.07 5.55 16.88
C LEU A 423 1.10 4.79 17.53
N GLU A 424 0.86 3.92 18.51
CA GLU A 424 1.87 3.02 19.07
C GLU A 424 2.36 2.01 18.03
N THR A 425 1.44 1.42 17.26
CA THR A 425 1.77 0.53 16.14
C THR A 425 2.61 1.27 15.08
N SER A 426 2.22 2.49 14.71
CA SER A 426 2.90 3.36 13.75
C SER A 426 4.39 3.54 14.07
N VAL A 427 4.71 3.81 15.34
CA VAL A 427 6.09 4.08 15.77
C VAL A 427 6.80 2.86 16.34
N SER A 428 6.20 1.67 16.32
CA SER A 428 6.74 0.45 16.96
C SER A 428 8.10 0.01 16.40
N ALA A 429 8.31 0.16 15.10
CA ALA A 429 9.54 -0.23 14.41
C ALA A 429 10.64 0.84 14.46
N TYR A 430 10.29 2.09 14.82
CA TYR A 430 11.20 3.22 14.81
C TYR A 430 12.49 2.92 15.62
N PRO A 431 13.68 3.33 15.14
CA PRO A 431 13.98 4.12 13.94
C PRO A 431 14.03 3.29 12.64
N THR A 432 13.74 1.99 12.68
CA THR A 432 13.69 1.16 11.48
C THR A 432 12.52 1.60 10.62
N ALA A 433 12.79 1.88 9.34
CA ALA A 433 11.77 2.26 8.39
C ALA A 433 10.66 1.20 8.29
N SER A 434 9.42 1.60 8.56
CA SER A 434 8.22 0.76 8.43
C SER A 434 7.26 1.33 7.41
N GLY A 435 6.68 0.47 6.56
CA GLY A 435 5.56 0.88 5.71
C GLY A 435 4.36 1.38 6.53
N GLY A 436 4.18 0.82 7.72
CA GLY A 436 3.10 1.18 8.62
C GLY A 436 3.27 2.54 9.32
N PHE A 437 4.34 3.30 9.14
CA PHE A 437 4.45 4.61 9.80
C PHE A 437 3.34 5.56 9.29
N LEU A 438 2.49 6.08 10.17
CA LEU A 438 1.36 6.93 9.79
C LEU A 438 1.77 8.39 9.62
N HIS A 439 1.39 8.96 8.48
CA HIS A 439 1.18 10.40 8.32
C HIS A 439 -0.21 10.77 8.82
N VAL A 440 -0.39 12.02 9.28
CA VAL A 440 -1.59 12.43 10.02
C VAL A 440 -2.08 13.84 9.63
N SER A 441 -3.40 14.06 9.70
CA SER A 441 -4.06 15.37 9.66
C SER A 441 -5.13 15.45 10.76
N GLY A 442 -5.42 16.66 11.24
CA GLY A 442 -6.37 16.89 12.36
C GLY A 442 -5.86 16.47 13.74
N LEU A 443 -4.63 15.97 13.85
CA LEU A 443 -3.96 15.66 15.11
C LEU A 443 -2.46 15.93 15.04
N LYS A 444 -1.84 16.09 16.21
CA LYS A 444 -0.39 16.06 16.41
C LYS A 444 -0.05 15.07 17.49
N PHE A 445 1.08 14.38 17.37
CA PHE A 445 1.56 13.54 18.46
C PHE A 445 3.07 13.58 18.59
N ASN A 446 3.54 13.24 19.79
CA ASN A 446 4.95 13.02 20.03
C ASN A 446 5.18 11.62 20.63
N PHE A 447 6.38 11.10 20.43
CA PHE A 447 6.76 9.79 20.93
C PHE A 447 8.22 9.73 21.38
N ASP A 448 8.49 8.88 22.37
CA ASP A 448 9.83 8.60 22.87
C ASP A 448 10.43 7.39 22.15
N PRO A 449 11.40 7.59 21.25
CA PRO A 449 11.98 6.50 20.47
C PRO A 449 12.81 5.53 21.33
N GLN A 450 13.15 5.90 22.56
CA GLN A 450 13.90 5.05 23.48
C GLN A 450 12.99 4.20 24.39
N ALA A 451 11.68 4.40 24.35
CA ALA A 451 10.74 3.57 25.08
C ALA A 451 10.49 2.22 24.35
N GLU A 452 10.04 1.23 25.12
CA GLU A 452 9.63 -0.06 24.58
C GLU A 452 8.46 0.14 23.60
N ALA A 453 8.41 -0.64 22.52
CA ALA A 453 7.30 -0.60 21.58
C ALA A 453 5.97 -0.88 22.31
N GLY A 454 4.95 -0.06 22.05
CA GLY A 454 3.68 -0.07 22.78
C GLY A 454 3.61 0.88 23.99
N ASP A 455 4.69 1.59 24.32
CA ASP A 455 4.74 2.66 25.34
C ASP A 455 5.57 3.87 24.85
N ARG A 456 5.55 4.13 23.54
CA ARG A 456 6.33 5.20 22.91
C ARG A 456 5.56 6.51 22.85
N VAL A 457 4.28 6.48 22.52
CA VAL A 457 3.45 7.67 22.33
C VAL A 457 3.25 8.36 23.68
N ARG A 458 3.57 9.66 23.79
CA ARG A 458 3.39 10.41 25.04
C ARG A 458 2.15 11.29 24.95
N ASP A 459 2.22 12.35 24.14
CA ASP A 459 1.12 13.28 23.96
C ASP A 459 0.46 13.09 22.59
N ILE A 460 -0.86 13.10 22.57
CA ILE A 460 -1.69 13.18 21.36
C ILE A 460 -2.59 14.40 21.54
N LEU A 461 -2.54 15.31 20.57
CA LEU A 461 -3.33 16.53 20.55
C LEU A 461 -4.26 16.48 19.33
N GLU A 462 -5.55 16.61 19.56
CA GLU A 462 -6.54 16.80 18.49
C GLU A 462 -6.68 18.27 18.12
N GLU A 463 -7.00 18.55 16.86
CA GLU A 463 -7.35 19.89 16.39
C GLU A 463 -8.80 20.23 16.74
N THR A 464 -9.01 21.32 17.47
CA THR A 464 -10.34 21.84 17.83
C THR A 464 -10.53 23.27 17.30
N GLU A 465 -11.75 23.81 17.38
CA GLU A 465 -12.02 25.22 17.01
C GLU A 465 -11.14 26.23 17.79
N ASP A 466 -10.72 25.87 19.01
CA ASP A 466 -9.88 26.70 19.89
C ASP A 466 -8.37 26.40 19.74
N GLY A 467 -7.99 25.57 18.77
CA GLY A 467 -6.62 25.08 18.54
C GLY A 467 -6.40 23.66 19.04
N PHE A 468 -5.14 23.27 19.26
CA PHE A 468 -4.80 21.90 19.68
C PHE A 468 -5.06 21.65 21.17
N ALA A 469 -5.76 20.56 21.49
CA ALA A 469 -6.07 20.11 22.84
C ALA A 469 -5.74 18.62 23.03
N PRO A 470 -5.43 18.13 24.25
CA PRO A 470 -5.22 16.71 24.47
C PRO A 470 -6.43 15.88 24.07
N ILE A 471 -6.20 14.76 23.38
CA ILE A 471 -7.26 13.84 22.99
C ILE A 471 -7.93 13.23 24.22
N ASP A 472 -9.24 13.03 24.17
CA ASP A 472 -10.00 12.29 25.19
C ASP A 472 -10.01 10.81 24.82
N GLU A 473 -9.39 9.95 25.64
CA GLU A 473 -9.28 8.52 25.37
C GLU A 473 -10.63 7.80 25.35
N GLU A 474 -11.67 8.34 26.00
CA GLU A 474 -13.02 7.75 26.04
C GLU A 474 -13.95 8.30 24.93
N ALA A 475 -13.58 9.41 24.28
CA ALA A 475 -14.38 10.01 23.22
C ALA A 475 -14.21 9.27 21.89
N THR A 476 -15.23 9.37 21.04
CA THR A 476 -15.26 8.78 19.70
C THR A 476 -14.99 9.86 18.64
N TYR A 477 -14.22 9.49 17.63
CA TYR A 477 -13.74 10.33 16.54
C TYR A 477 -13.97 9.62 15.20
N TYR A 478 -14.27 10.40 14.16
CA TYR A 478 -14.29 9.91 12.78
C TYR A 478 -12.94 10.21 12.12
N VAL A 479 -12.25 9.14 11.73
CA VAL A 479 -10.89 9.17 11.19
C VAL A 479 -10.89 8.59 9.78
N ALA A 480 -10.47 9.40 8.80
CA ALA A 480 -10.28 8.95 7.43
C ALA A 480 -8.97 8.16 7.28
N SER A 481 -8.98 7.09 6.48
CA SER A 481 -7.81 6.30 6.11
C SER A 481 -7.95 5.75 4.69
N ASN A 482 -6.90 5.10 4.18
CA ASN A 482 -7.03 4.20 3.03
C ASN A 482 -7.55 2.83 3.49
N THR A 483 -8.30 2.12 2.64
CA THR A 483 -8.91 0.82 2.94
C THR A 483 -7.89 -0.27 3.29
N PHE A 484 -6.70 -0.27 2.67
CA PHE A 484 -5.63 -1.21 3.03
C PHE A 484 -5.28 -1.13 4.52
N THR A 485 -5.08 0.08 5.04
CA THR A 485 -4.73 0.32 6.44
C THR A 485 -5.93 0.08 7.35
N ALA A 486 -7.14 0.50 6.92
CA ALA A 486 -8.37 0.30 7.69
C ALA A 486 -8.71 -1.19 7.90
N LYS A 487 -8.44 -2.05 6.90
CA LYS A 487 -8.60 -3.52 6.98
C LYS A 487 -7.49 -4.22 7.79
N GLY A 488 -6.58 -3.46 8.42
CA GLY A 488 -5.49 -3.97 9.24
C GLY A 488 -4.18 -4.25 8.52
N GLY A 489 -4.03 -3.77 7.29
CA GLY A 489 -2.73 -3.76 6.59
C GLY A 489 -1.63 -3.15 7.46
N ASP A 490 -0.38 -3.55 7.24
CA ASP A 490 0.79 -3.10 8.04
C ASP A 490 0.70 -3.34 9.57
N GLY A 491 -0.22 -4.21 10.03
CA GLY A 491 -0.33 -4.61 11.44
C GLY A 491 -1.29 -3.77 12.27
N TYR A 492 -2.20 -3.02 11.63
CA TYR A 492 -3.22 -2.21 12.29
C TYR A 492 -4.41 -3.03 12.79
N ASP A 493 -4.15 -3.97 13.71
CA ASP A 493 -5.18 -4.85 14.29
C ASP A 493 -6.35 -4.05 14.92
N VAL A 494 -6.06 -2.88 15.48
CA VAL A 494 -7.08 -1.97 16.04
C VAL A 494 -8.05 -1.44 14.99
N PHE A 495 -7.57 -1.14 13.78
CA PHE A 495 -8.44 -0.71 12.67
C PHE A 495 -9.22 -1.89 12.12
N LYS A 496 -8.57 -3.06 11.98
CA LYS A 496 -9.25 -4.30 11.61
C LYS A 496 -10.37 -4.65 12.58
N ALA A 497 -10.18 -4.49 13.88
CA ALA A 497 -11.23 -4.74 14.87
C ALA A 497 -12.41 -3.78 14.69
N ALA A 498 -12.16 -2.49 14.41
CA ALA A 498 -13.22 -1.55 14.07
C ALA A 498 -13.96 -1.92 12.78
N TYR A 499 -13.23 -2.44 11.79
CA TYR A 499 -13.78 -2.98 10.55
C TYR A 499 -14.72 -4.17 10.82
N GLU A 500 -14.25 -5.19 11.53
CA GLU A 500 -15.02 -6.38 11.90
C GLU A 500 -16.23 -6.06 12.79
N ASP A 501 -16.18 -4.96 13.54
CA ASP A 501 -17.30 -4.45 14.35
C ASP A 501 -18.35 -3.67 13.52
N GLY A 502 -18.15 -3.48 12.21
CA GLY A 502 -19.02 -2.70 11.34
C GLY A 502 -18.96 -1.19 11.60
N ARG A 503 -17.81 -0.68 12.10
CA ARG A 503 -17.58 0.74 12.42
C ARG A 503 -16.81 1.49 11.34
N VAL A 504 -16.78 0.96 10.12
CA VAL A 504 -16.06 1.53 8.98
C VAL A 504 -17.02 1.65 7.81
N SER A 505 -16.99 2.78 7.12
CA SER A 505 -17.70 3.02 5.85
C SER A 505 -16.68 3.18 4.72
N GLU A 506 -16.93 2.55 3.58
CA GLU A 506 -16.09 2.62 2.37
C GLU A 506 -16.82 3.34 1.23
N PRO A 507 -16.83 4.69 1.20
CA PRO A 507 -17.55 5.44 0.17
C PRO A 507 -16.98 5.34 -1.26
N GLY A 508 -16.01 4.47 -1.52
CA GLY A 508 -15.45 4.22 -2.85
C GLY A 508 -14.52 5.29 -3.42
N ASN A 509 -14.35 6.45 -2.78
CA ASN A 509 -13.48 7.51 -3.32
C ASN A 509 -12.02 7.06 -3.41
N VAL A 510 -11.43 7.13 -4.61
CA VAL A 510 -10.06 6.66 -4.86
C VAL A 510 -9.00 7.68 -4.43
N ASP A 511 -7.95 7.21 -3.75
CA ASP A 511 -6.89 8.01 -3.14
C ASP A 511 -6.27 9.08 -4.06
N TYR A 512 -5.82 8.72 -5.25
CA TYR A 512 -5.18 9.65 -6.17
C TYR A 512 -6.15 10.71 -6.72
N GLU A 513 -7.43 10.36 -6.91
CA GLU A 513 -8.46 11.30 -7.37
C GLU A 513 -8.82 12.31 -6.29
N MET A 514 -8.99 11.83 -5.05
CA MET A 514 -9.20 12.71 -3.90
C MET A 514 -8.06 13.72 -3.74
N PHE A 515 -6.83 13.27 -3.96
CA PHE A 515 -5.67 14.15 -3.86
C PHE A 515 -5.62 15.17 -4.99
N ILE A 516 -5.94 14.79 -6.23
CA ILE A 516 -6.04 15.73 -7.35
C ILE A 516 -7.15 16.76 -7.08
N ASP A 517 -8.34 16.33 -6.65
CA ASP A 517 -9.44 17.23 -6.33
C ASP A 517 -9.02 18.24 -5.24
N TYR A 518 -8.36 17.77 -4.19
CA TYR A 518 -7.80 18.63 -3.16
C TYR A 518 -6.78 19.64 -3.72
N LEU A 519 -5.79 19.17 -4.51
CA LEU A 519 -4.75 20.02 -5.07
C LEU A 519 -5.29 21.05 -6.06
N THR A 520 -6.26 20.69 -6.89
CA THR A 520 -6.85 21.59 -7.90
C THR A 520 -7.66 22.75 -7.31
N GLY A 521 -7.91 22.73 -5.99
CA GLY A 521 -8.38 23.89 -5.24
C GLY A 521 -7.34 25.02 -5.12
N PHE A 522 -6.09 24.78 -5.50
CA PHE A 522 -4.97 25.72 -5.38
C PHE A 522 -4.39 26.09 -6.75
N GLU A 523 -3.85 27.30 -6.89
CA GLU A 523 -3.00 27.66 -8.04
C GLU A 523 -1.56 27.18 -7.84
N SER A 524 -1.05 27.29 -6.60
CA SER A 524 0.27 26.83 -6.21
C SER A 524 0.28 26.44 -4.73
N ILE A 525 1.10 25.45 -4.37
CA ILE A 525 1.26 24.94 -3.01
C ILE A 525 2.72 25.04 -2.52
N ASN A 526 2.89 25.38 -1.25
CA ASN A 526 4.19 25.45 -0.58
C ASN A 526 4.08 24.81 0.81
N PRO A 527 3.92 23.47 0.87
CA PRO A 527 3.72 22.78 2.14
C PRO A 527 5.00 22.75 2.96
N GLU A 528 4.89 23.14 4.23
CA GLU A 528 5.96 23.06 5.22
C GLU A 528 5.76 21.86 6.15
N LEU A 529 6.82 21.47 6.88
CA LEU A 529 6.66 20.58 8.02
C LEU A 529 6.07 21.37 9.19
N GLU A 530 5.00 20.86 9.78
CA GLU A 530 4.20 21.57 10.78
C GLU A 530 4.40 21.01 12.20
N GLY A 531 5.28 20.01 12.34
CA GLY A 531 5.52 19.30 13.58
C GLY A 531 4.28 18.52 14.01
N ARG A 532 3.58 17.90 13.04
CA ARG A 532 2.49 16.95 13.31
C ARG A 532 3.02 15.70 14.01
N ILE A 533 4.25 15.30 13.71
CA ILE A 533 4.87 14.11 14.27
C ILE A 533 6.27 14.44 14.78
N LEU A 534 6.49 14.36 16.09
CA LEU A 534 7.77 14.73 16.71
C LEU A 534 8.31 13.62 17.61
N THR A 535 9.63 13.46 17.63
CA THR A 535 10.28 12.70 18.71
C THR A 535 10.41 13.56 19.96
N THR A 536 10.23 12.97 21.15
CA THR A 536 10.44 13.70 22.39
C THR A 536 11.94 13.99 22.57
N ASN A 537 12.25 15.24 22.88
CA ASN A 537 13.58 15.63 23.33
C ASN A 537 13.61 15.70 24.86
N PRO A 538 14.30 14.77 25.55
CA PRO A 538 14.36 14.83 27.01
C PRO A 538 15.32 15.91 27.54
N PHE A 539 16.18 16.49 26.69
CA PHE A 539 17.29 17.33 27.11
C PHE A 539 16.90 18.80 27.26
N THR A 540 16.84 19.29 28.49
CA THR A 540 16.46 20.68 28.80
C THR A 540 17.56 21.70 28.51
N ASP A 541 18.78 21.25 28.24
CA ASP A 541 19.95 22.10 27.93
C ASP A 541 20.26 22.17 26.43
N ILE A 542 19.34 21.70 25.60
CA ILE A 542 19.37 21.81 24.15
C ILE A 542 18.25 22.75 23.72
N ASP A 543 18.64 23.90 23.18
CA ASP A 543 17.69 24.88 22.63
C ASP A 543 17.20 24.38 21.26
N ALA A 544 15.89 24.47 21.00
CA ALA A 544 15.31 24.06 19.72
C ALA A 544 15.97 24.79 18.52
N ASP A 545 16.36 26.05 18.72
CA ASP A 545 16.98 26.88 17.68
C ASP A 545 18.50 26.66 17.52
N ASN A 546 19.11 25.73 18.28
CA ASN A 546 20.54 25.47 18.18
C ASN A 546 20.90 24.65 16.94
N GLU A 547 21.96 25.03 16.23
CA GLU A 547 22.42 24.33 15.01
C GLU A 547 22.75 22.83 15.20
N PHE A 548 23.01 22.39 16.44
CA PHE A 548 23.31 21.00 16.76
C PHE A 548 22.09 20.18 17.14
N THR A 549 20.93 20.81 17.38
CA THR A 549 19.73 20.13 17.87
C THR A 549 19.24 19.01 16.96
N PRO A 550 19.11 19.21 15.62
CA PRO A 550 18.67 18.14 14.73
C PRO A 550 19.61 16.93 14.78
N PHE A 551 20.91 17.17 14.82
CA PHE A 551 21.92 16.11 14.88
C PHE A 551 21.93 15.38 16.23
N ILE A 552 21.79 16.12 17.33
CA ILE A 552 21.70 15.55 18.68
C ILE A 552 20.44 14.69 18.81
N GLN A 553 19.31 15.16 18.28
CA GLN A 553 18.06 14.40 18.25
C GLN A 553 18.24 13.13 17.43
N ASN A 554 18.76 13.21 16.19
CA ASN A 554 19.00 12.05 15.34
C ASN A 554 19.86 10.96 16.03
N VAL A 555 21.01 11.32 16.61
CA VAL A 555 21.85 10.32 17.29
C VAL A 555 21.27 9.85 18.63
N TYR A 556 20.36 10.61 19.23
CA TYR A 556 19.61 10.18 20.42
C TYR A 556 18.51 9.18 20.05
N ASP A 557 17.76 9.49 19.00
CA ASP A 557 16.63 8.72 18.49
C ASP A 557 17.04 7.31 18.11
N ILE A 558 18.21 7.15 17.48
CA ILE A 558 18.78 5.84 17.14
C ILE A 558 19.52 5.16 18.30
N GLY A 559 19.50 5.74 19.51
CA GLY A 559 20.15 5.20 20.71
C GLY A 559 21.69 5.29 20.72
N LEU A 560 22.29 5.99 19.76
CA LEU A 560 23.74 6.14 19.65
C LEU A 560 24.33 6.96 20.82
N VAL A 561 23.58 7.96 21.30
CA VAL A 561 23.98 8.78 22.45
C VAL A 561 22.93 8.78 23.56
N LYS A 562 23.41 8.94 24.79
CA LYS A 562 22.57 9.21 25.97
C LYS A 562 22.96 10.55 26.60
N GLY A 563 22.05 11.14 27.35
CA GLY A 563 22.35 12.32 28.17
C GLY A 563 23.39 12.02 29.26
N THR A 564 24.02 13.08 29.75
CA THR A 564 24.84 13.02 30.98
C THR A 564 23.99 12.82 32.24
N THR A 565 22.71 13.19 32.16
CA THR A 565 21.62 12.82 33.06
C THR A 565 20.41 12.49 32.19
N PRO A 566 19.30 11.97 32.75
CA PRO A 566 18.07 11.76 31.96
C PRO A 566 17.56 13.00 31.23
N THR A 567 17.82 14.21 31.74
CA THR A 567 17.31 15.47 31.17
C THR A 567 18.39 16.45 30.73
N THR A 568 19.65 16.03 30.64
CA THR A 568 20.77 16.94 30.32
C THR A 568 21.76 16.28 29.38
N TYR A 569 21.93 16.82 28.18
CA TYR A 569 22.86 16.33 27.17
C TYR A 569 24.31 16.78 27.42
N SER A 570 24.54 17.98 27.96
CA SER A 570 25.83 18.66 28.08
C SER A 570 26.54 18.89 26.72
N PRO A 571 25.99 19.69 25.79
CA PRO A 571 26.48 19.83 24.41
C PRO A 571 27.94 20.28 24.31
N ASN A 572 28.38 21.15 25.24
CA ASN A 572 29.73 21.72 25.24
C ASN A 572 30.79 20.84 25.95
N LYS A 573 30.40 19.72 26.56
CA LYS A 573 31.35 18.83 27.23
C LYS A 573 32.21 18.10 26.18
N ILE A 574 33.52 18.11 26.38
CA ILE A 574 34.47 17.44 25.49
C ILE A 574 34.40 15.93 25.70
N LEU A 575 34.34 15.17 24.60
CA LEU A 575 34.35 13.72 24.62
C LEU A 575 35.72 13.17 25.01
N SER A 576 35.71 12.11 25.82
CA SER A 576 36.88 11.26 26.00
C SER A 576 37.06 10.32 24.81
N ARG A 577 38.29 9.83 24.60
CA ARG A 577 38.61 8.82 23.58
C ARG A 577 37.73 7.58 23.71
N THR A 578 37.46 7.13 24.93
CA THR A 578 36.54 6.00 25.17
C THR A 578 35.14 6.29 24.64
N GLN A 579 34.57 7.46 24.98
CA GLN A 579 33.19 7.77 24.59
C GLN A 579 33.03 7.83 23.07
N ALA A 580 34.01 8.40 22.35
CA ALA A 580 33.98 8.44 20.89
C ALA A 580 34.03 7.01 20.29
N VAL A 581 34.84 6.13 20.88
CA VAL A 581 34.97 4.75 20.39
C VAL A 581 33.72 3.93 20.68
N SER A 582 33.15 4.05 21.88
CA SER A 582 31.88 3.41 22.22
C SER A 582 30.74 3.81 21.26
N MET A 583 30.69 5.10 20.87
CA MET A 583 29.72 5.56 19.86
C MET A 583 29.95 4.85 18.52
N ILE A 584 31.18 4.81 18.01
CA ILE A 584 31.50 4.13 16.74
C ILE A 584 31.12 2.64 16.78
N VAL A 585 31.48 1.95 17.85
CA VAL A 585 31.21 0.51 18.01
C VAL A 585 29.71 0.22 17.97
N ARG A 586 28.90 1.06 18.64
CA ARG A 586 27.44 0.93 18.65
C ARG A 586 26.81 1.29 17.31
N ALA A 587 27.28 2.37 16.67
CA ALA A 587 26.81 2.77 15.35
C ALA A 587 27.00 1.65 14.31
N LEU A 588 28.07 0.87 14.44
CA LEU A 588 28.40 -0.24 13.54
C LEU A 588 27.84 -1.59 13.97
N GLY A 589 27.20 -1.69 15.15
CA GLY A 589 26.75 -2.96 15.71
C GLY A 589 27.87 -4.00 15.85
N LEU A 590 29.11 -3.59 16.12
CA LEU A 590 30.22 -4.55 16.19
C LEU A 590 30.02 -5.54 17.34
N GLU A 591 30.31 -6.82 17.09
CA GLU A 591 30.29 -7.85 18.13
C GLU A 591 31.29 -7.49 19.24
N THR A 592 30.82 -7.45 20.49
CA THR A 592 31.63 -7.13 21.68
C THR A 592 31.80 -8.32 22.62
N GLU A 593 30.93 -9.32 22.53
CA GLU A 593 30.91 -10.43 23.49
C GLU A 593 32.24 -11.22 23.48
N GLY A 594 32.80 -11.45 24.67
CA GLY A 594 34.04 -12.21 24.84
C GLY A 594 35.33 -11.52 24.37
N LYS A 595 35.25 -10.28 23.85
CA LYS A 595 36.43 -9.57 23.33
C LYS A 595 37.28 -8.97 24.45
N THR A 596 38.60 -9.05 24.29
CA THR A 596 39.58 -8.50 25.23
C THR A 596 40.64 -7.68 24.51
N SER A 597 40.89 -6.47 24.99
CA SER A 597 41.86 -5.55 24.39
C SER A 597 43.30 -5.85 24.81
N SER A 598 44.27 -5.51 23.96
CA SER A 598 45.70 -5.57 24.28
C SER A 598 46.22 -4.34 25.05
N PHE A 599 45.41 -3.29 25.16
CA PHE A 599 45.78 -2.04 25.85
C PHE A 599 45.89 -2.22 27.38
N LYS A 600 46.95 -1.66 27.96
CA LYS A 600 47.32 -1.87 29.38
C LYS A 600 46.64 -0.91 30.36
N ASP A 601 46.01 0.15 29.87
CA ASP A 601 45.57 1.31 30.65
C ASP A 601 44.03 1.49 30.70
N LEU A 602 43.26 0.47 30.33
CA LEU A 602 41.79 0.48 30.42
C LEU A 602 41.25 0.47 31.87
N GLY A 603 42.11 0.25 32.86
CA GLY A 603 41.81 0.47 34.29
C GLY A 603 40.52 -0.22 34.79
N ASN A 604 39.75 0.51 35.61
CA ASN A 604 38.50 0.06 36.24
C ASN A 604 37.24 0.45 35.43
N MET A 605 37.35 0.60 34.11
CA MET A 605 36.18 0.81 33.25
C MET A 605 35.19 -0.36 33.39
N ALA A 606 33.90 -0.11 33.10
CA ALA A 606 32.91 -1.19 33.02
C ALA A 606 33.35 -2.23 31.98
N GLU A 607 33.07 -3.51 32.23
CA GLU A 607 33.51 -4.60 31.34
C GLU A 607 32.92 -4.47 29.93
N GLU A 608 31.67 -4.01 29.81
CA GLU A 608 31.03 -3.69 28.53
C GLU A 608 31.82 -2.63 27.74
N THR A 609 32.26 -1.55 28.40
CA THR A 609 33.06 -0.50 27.75
C THR A 609 34.45 -0.99 27.36
N LYS A 610 35.04 -1.93 28.12
CA LYS A 610 36.30 -2.56 27.73
C LYS A 610 36.12 -3.45 26.50
N ALA A 611 35.00 -4.16 26.42
CA ALA A 611 34.65 -5.00 25.29
C ALA A 611 34.43 -4.17 24.01
N GLU A 612 33.79 -2.99 24.12
CA GLU A 612 33.68 -2.04 23.00
C GLU A 612 35.05 -1.58 22.50
N VAL A 613 35.96 -1.18 23.40
CA VAL A 613 37.34 -0.80 23.02
C VAL A 613 38.09 -1.97 22.38
N ALA A 614 37.88 -3.19 22.88
CA ALA A 614 38.48 -4.40 22.31
C ALA A 614 37.96 -4.69 20.89
N ALA A 615 36.65 -4.54 20.66
CA ALA A 615 36.04 -4.70 19.35
C ALA A 615 36.61 -3.69 18.35
N ALA A 616 36.74 -2.42 18.75
CA ALA A 616 37.33 -1.38 17.92
C ALA A 616 38.82 -1.61 17.64
N GLU A 617 39.56 -2.19 18.59
CA GLU A 617 40.98 -2.52 18.41
C GLU A 617 41.15 -3.66 17.41
N GLU A 618 40.35 -4.73 17.54
CA GLU A 618 40.35 -5.87 16.63
C GLU A 618 39.95 -5.45 15.20
N ALA A 619 38.97 -4.56 15.08
CA ALA A 619 38.54 -3.99 13.81
C ALA A 619 39.54 -2.97 13.20
N GLY A 620 40.64 -2.66 13.91
CA GLY A 620 41.64 -1.70 13.45
C GLY A 620 41.22 -0.23 13.51
N ILE A 621 40.04 0.07 14.05
CA ILE A 621 39.48 1.44 14.17
C ILE A 621 40.36 2.28 15.11
N VAL A 622 40.79 1.68 16.22
CA VAL A 622 41.61 2.36 17.22
C VAL A 622 43.03 1.81 17.26
N ILE A 623 43.98 2.73 17.31
CA ILE A 623 45.40 2.42 17.46
C ILE A 623 45.91 3.15 18.70
N GLY A 624 46.49 2.41 19.63
CA GLY A 624 47.09 2.96 20.85
C GLY A 624 48.55 3.37 20.66
N SER A 625 49.13 4.01 21.67
CA SER A 625 50.53 4.41 21.69
C SER A 625 51.26 3.73 22.84
N ASN A 626 52.40 3.09 22.56
CA ASN A 626 53.20 2.35 23.55
C ASN A 626 52.41 1.30 24.36
N GLY A 627 51.38 0.70 23.74
CA GLY A 627 50.48 -0.28 24.37
C GLY A 627 49.39 0.31 25.27
N ASN A 628 49.12 1.61 25.14
CA ASN A 628 48.09 2.34 25.89
C ASN A 628 47.04 2.96 24.94
N PHE A 629 45.77 2.92 25.33
CA PHE A 629 44.63 3.51 24.62
C PHE A 629 44.37 4.98 25.01
N MET A 630 44.72 5.35 26.24
CA MET A 630 44.48 6.66 26.86
C MET A 630 42.97 6.98 27.02
N PRO A 631 42.21 6.15 27.77
CA PRO A 631 40.74 6.17 27.75
C PRO A 631 40.10 7.50 28.17
N ASN A 632 40.76 8.25 29.07
CA ASN A 632 40.23 9.49 29.65
C ASN A 632 40.75 10.75 28.96
N GLU A 633 41.66 10.64 27.98
CA GLU A 633 42.10 11.80 27.22
C GLU A 633 40.98 12.33 26.34
N GLN A 634 40.98 13.65 26.11
CA GLN A 634 40.03 14.28 25.19
C GLN A 634 40.31 13.77 23.77
N VAL A 635 39.27 13.30 23.09
CA VAL A 635 39.38 12.94 21.68
C VAL A 635 39.57 14.22 20.87
N LYS A 636 40.65 14.28 20.10
CA LYS A 636 40.91 15.40 19.20
C LYS A 636 40.13 15.24 17.90
N ARG A 637 39.81 16.34 17.23
CA ARG A 637 39.13 16.33 15.92
C ARG A 637 39.84 15.45 14.88
N ALA A 638 41.16 15.55 14.78
CA ALA A 638 41.96 14.69 13.90
C ALA A 638 41.88 13.19 14.26
N GLN A 639 41.82 12.88 15.56
CA GLN A 639 41.73 11.48 16.01
C GLN A 639 40.37 10.88 15.69
N LEU A 640 39.29 11.68 15.80
CA LEU A 640 37.97 11.23 15.39
C LEU A 640 37.90 11.02 13.88
N ALA A 641 38.47 11.93 13.08
CA ALA A 641 38.56 11.78 11.62
C ALA A 641 39.24 10.47 11.21
N LEU A 642 40.39 10.15 11.81
CA LEU A 642 41.12 8.90 11.56
C LEU A 642 40.28 7.67 11.90
N MET A 643 39.54 7.68 13.01
CA MET A 643 38.69 6.55 13.38
C MET A 643 37.57 6.35 12.35
N LEU A 644 36.89 7.41 11.92
CA LEU A 644 35.78 7.32 10.95
C LEU A 644 36.24 6.92 9.55
N LYS A 645 37.39 7.43 9.10
CA LYS A 645 38.01 6.98 7.84
C LYS A 645 38.24 5.47 7.85
N ARG A 646 38.85 4.94 8.92
CA ARG A 646 39.11 3.49 9.05
C ARG A 646 37.84 2.65 9.06
N VAL A 647 36.77 3.17 9.64
CA VAL A 647 35.44 2.51 9.59
C VAL A 647 34.94 2.45 8.14
N TYR A 648 35.01 3.55 7.41
CA TYR A 648 34.60 3.59 6.01
C TYR A 648 35.42 2.59 5.16
N GLU A 649 36.74 2.55 5.36
CA GLU A 649 37.63 1.62 4.65
C GLU A 649 37.32 0.16 5.00
N LEU A 650 36.99 -0.12 6.26
CA LEU A 650 36.59 -1.45 6.72
C LEU A 650 35.30 -1.93 6.06
N GLN A 651 34.27 -1.08 5.98
CA GLN A 651 32.97 -1.47 5.41
C GLN A 651 32.98 -1.55 3.88
N ASN A 652 33.84 -0.77 3.21
CA ASN A 652 33.93 -0.75 1.75
C ASN A 652 35.05 -1.65 1.20
N GLU A 653 35.83 -2.30 2.06
CA GLU A 653 36.99 -3.13 1.69
C GLU A 653 37.97 -2.42 0.73
N THR A 654 38.08 -1.08 0.84
CA THR A 654 38.92 -0.25 -0.01
C THR A 654 39.57 0.88 0.79
N GLU A 655 40.81 1.23 0.47
CA GLU A 655 41.44 2.45 1.00
C GLU A 655 40.76 3.68 0.40
N TYR A 656 40.58 4.71 1.23
CA TYR A 656 40.16 6.03 0.77
C TYR A 656 41.41 6.87 0.48
N ASP A 657 41.45 7.48 -0.70
CA ASP A 657 42.53 8.36 -1.17
C ASP A 657 41.91 9.74 -1.45
N GLY A 658 41.93 10.61 -0.43
CA GLY A 658 41.33 11.95 -0.49
C GLY A 658 42.26 12.97 -1.14
N ASP A 659 41.69 13.95 -1.85
CA ASP A 659 42.48 15.00 -2.50
C ASP A 659 42.80 16.13 -1.50
N ALA A 660 43.96 16.00 -0.86
CA ALA A 660 44.48 17.00 0.05
C ALA A 660 44.76 18.38 -0.59
N ALA A 661 44.80 18.49 -1.92
CA ALA A 661 45.19 19.72 -2.61
C ALA A 661 44.12 20.82 -2.56
N ASP A 662 42.85 20.44 -2.40
CA ASP A 662 41.70 21.36 -2.49
C ASP A 662 41.01 21.63 -1.13
N LEU A 663 41.63 21.21 -0.02
CA LEU A 663 41.08 21.48 1.31
C LEU A 663 41.17 22.97 1.69
N PRO A 664 40.09 23.59 2.20
CA PRO A 664 40.07 25.01 2.55
C PRO A 664 40.78 25.35 3.88
N PHE A 665 41.45 24.37 4.50
CA PHE A 665 41.96 24.48 5.86
C PHE A 665 43.42 24.96 5.92
N THR A 666 43.65 26.10 6.56
CA THR A 666 44.97 26.72 6.72
C THR A 666 45.83 26.09 7.82
N ASP A 667 45.24 25.29 8.71
CA ASP A 667 45.85 24.81 9.96
C ASP A 667 46.16 23.30 9.99
N ILE A 668 46.09 22.62 8.85
CA ILE A 668 46.34 21.17 8.76
C ILE A 668 47.76 20.80 8.30
N SER A 669 48.53 21.75 7.76
CA SER A 669 49.88 21.53 7.19
C SER A 669 50.93 20.97 8.17
N GLY A 670 50.67 21.01 9.48
CA GLY A 670 51.52 20.41 10.51
C GLY A 670 51.16 18.97 10.88
N SER A 671 50.16 18.38 10.25
CA SER A 671 49.71 17.01 10.48
C SER A 671 50.45 16.03 9.56
N ASP A 672 50.48 14.75 9.91
CA ASP A 672 50.96 13.70 9.01
C ASP A 672 49.98 13.42 7.85
N GLU A 673 50.46 12.70 6.84
CA GLU A 673 49.73 12.38 5.61
C GLU A 673 48.43 11.63 5.88
N GLU A 674 48.46 10.62 6.77
CA GLU A 674 47.27 9.84 7.17
C GLU A 674 46.20 10.73 7.80
N THR A 675 46.62 11.70 8.63
CA THR A 675 45.71 12.66 9.26
C THR A 675 45.12 13.63 8.24
N ILE A 676 45.92 14.13 7.30
CA ILE A 676 45.44 15.05 6.25
C ILE A 676 44.41 14.33 5.38
N ASP A 677 44.69 13.10 5.00
CA ASP A 677 43.80 12.25 4.21
C ASP A 677 42.48 11.92 4.94
N ALA A 678 42.52 11.62 6.24
CA ALA A 678 41.30 11.47 7.04
C ALA A 678 40.49 12.77 7.17
N ILE A 679 41.14 13.93 7.18
CA ILE A 679 40.45 15.23 7.14
C ILE A 679 39.84 15.47 5.76
N ALA A 680 40.51 15.06 4.68
CA ALA A 680 39.97 15.12 3.32
C ALA A 680 38.71 14.29 3.19
N PHE A 681 38.74 13.03 3.65
CA PHE A 681 37.57 12.16 3.71
C PHE A 681 36.36 12.83 4.39
N LEU A 682 36.55 13.40 5.58
CA LEU A 682 35.44 14.07 6.29
C LEU A 682 34.89 15.28 5.53
N TYR A 683 35.72 16.02 4.80
CA TYR A 683 35.31 17.21 4.06
C TYR A 683 34.60 16.83 2.75
N GLU A 684 35.18 15.91 1.98
CA GLU A 684 34.69 15.49 0.67
C GLU A 684 33.37 14.72 0.74
N GLN A 685 33.15 13.98 1.84
CA GLN A 685 31.90 13.25 2.08
C GLN A 685 30.85 14.06 2.85
N ASP A 686 31.03 15.38 2.97
CA ASP A 686 30.08 16.29 3.66
C ASP A 686 29.88 15.98 5.16
N ILE A 687 30.83 15.27 5.78
CA ILE A 687 30.76 14.88 7.20
C ILE A 687 31.16 16.06 8.11
N ALA A 688 32.19 16.83 7.75
CA ALA A 688 32.64 17.98 8.56
C ALA A 688 33.40 19.08 7.78
N HIS A 689 33.01 20.35 7.99
CA HIS A 689 33.53 21.53 7.26
C HIS A 689 34.45 22.48 8.05
N GLY A 690 34.87 22.10 9.27
CA GLY A 690 35.67 23.00 10.12
C GLY A 690 34.92 24.27 10.55
N LEU A 691 35.66 25.32 10.93
CA LEU A 691 35.13 26.63 11.31
C LEU A 691 35.87 27.71 10.51
N ALA A 692 35.19 28.28 9.52
CA ALA A 692 35.79 29.16 8.51
C ALA A 692 36.94 28.43 7.77
N ASP A 693 38.14 28.99 7.74
CA ASP A 693 39.31 28.47 7.03
C ASP A 693 40.18 27.51 7.88
N LYS A 694 39.59 26.87 8.91
CA LYS A 694 40.33 26.03 9.87
C LYS A 694 39.59 24.76 10.26
N PHE A 695 40.29 23.64 10.24
CA PHE A 695 39.77 22.35 10.73
C PHE A 695 39.99 22.18 12.24
N ARG A 696 41.04 22.78 12.80
CA ARG A 696 41.43 22.70 14.22
C ARG A 696 41.76 21.28 14.70
N PRO A 697 42.72 20.58 14.06
CA PRO A 697 42.98 19.15 14.29
C PRO A 697 43.37 18.80 15.73
N SER A 698 43.94 19.75 16.48
CA SER A 698 44.39 19.55 17.87
C SER A 698 43.34 19.87 18.93
N GLU A 699 42.20 20.46 18.57
CA GLU A 699 41.13 20.78 19.52
C GLU A 699 40.34 19.53 19.91
N GLY A 700 39.87 19.48 21.16
CA GLY A 700 38.98 18.43 21.63
C GLY A 700 37.59 18.57 21.00
N THR A 701 36.97 17.44 20.67
CA THR A 701 35.63 17.42 20.06
C THR A 701 34.55 17.48 21.15
N SER A 702 33.65 18.46 21.07
CA SER A 702 32.48 18.53 21.98
C SER A 702 31.44 17.48 21.64
N ARG A 703 30.55 17.16 22.58
CA ARG A 703 29.42 16.24 22.36
C ARG A 703 28.49 16.68 21.25
N ALA A 704 28.24 17.98 21.12
CA ALA A 704 27.40 18.53 20.04
C ALA A 704 28.09 18.41 18.67
N GLN A 705 29.39 18.73 18.60
CA GLN A 705 30.17 18.55 17.37
C GLN A 705 30.25 17.09 16.96
N ALA A 706 30.43 16.18 17.92
CA ALA A 706 30.46 14.75 17.66
C ALA A 706 29.11 14.23 17.17
N ALA A 707 27.99 14.66 17.76
CA ALA A 707 26.64 14.30 17.29
C ALA A 707 26.45 14.66 15.80
N LYS A 708 26.83 15.88 15.40
CA LYS A 708 26.80 16.31 13.99
C LYS A 708 27.68 15.44 13.09
N ILE A 709 28.93 15.19 13.51
CA ILE A 709 29.85 14.34 12.76
C ILE A 709 29.30 12.92 12.60
N TYR A 710 28.78 12.30 13.65
CA TYR A 710 28.22 10.96 13.60
C TYR A 710 26.94 10.89 12.77
N SER A 711 26.02 11.84 12.96
CA SER A 711 24.77 11.91 12.20
C SER A 711 25.05 12.01 10.70
N ASN A 712 25.96 12.89 10.28
CA ASN A 712 26.36 12.96 8.86
C ASN A 712 27.10 11.70 8.39
N PHE A 713 27.97 11.13 9.23
CA PHE A 713 28.72 9.93 8.88
C PHE A 713 27.83 8.72 8.61
N LEU A 714 26.71 8.59 9.34
CA LEU A 714 25.74 7.51 9.13
C LEU A 714 25.13 7.53 7.72
N ASN A 715 25.07 8.69 7.06
CA ASN A 715 24.57 8.81 5.68
C ASN A 715 25.59 8.32 4.62
N VAL A 716 26.85 8.09 5.01
CA VAL A 716 27.95 7.74 4.10
C VAL A 716 28.31 6.26 4.17
N ILE A 717 27.84 5.55 5.20
CA ILE A 717 28.15 4.15 5.45
C ILE A 717 26.96 3.23 5.20
N LYS A 718 27.25 1.96 4.89
CA LYS A 718 26.26 0.93 4.54
C LYS A 718 25.75 0.15 5.76
#